data_AF-A0A178Z2M3-F1
#
_entry.id   AF-A0A178Z2M3-F1
#
_cell.length_a   1.000
_cell.length_b   1.000
_cell.length_c   1.000
_cell.angle_alpha   90.00
_cell.angle_beta   90.00
_cell.angle_gamma   90.00
#
_symmetry.space_group_name_H-M   'P 1'
#
loop_
_entity.id
_entity.type
_entity.pdbx_description
1 polymer ?
#
loop_
_entity_poly.entity_id
_entity_poly.type
_entity_poly.pdbx_seq_one_letter_code
_entity_poly.pdbx_strand_id
1 'polypeptide(L)'
;MASPTSSHSSNEAPSVFSPTNKRKRAENSSSEEYVHDDVLGDIIKGRIPGTATYTDKGLDIEAYRVGGPELPMLPIRYLETPEDSTYLFDGHIAGDLVKILEAHSLWPEDPDFRLVTMVSQARPNAEPHAYAFMELQWNDGCQPQWIKAADAMRSKLEELGYPWIKVLLADRRAMVTPFSEVISTDDPLLKTWPVVANKILDVISLKTSWITLDLLRRGKEWAGGKDEEKTKVVLLIRYDAQDFDGPTLQECKSVISGDPLYQQRGVELEVIRGFLVGGTNKLSYGEPPALSHGDDIFNAIPYMGASICPDSYVGSGSFGCVVTLGGSGTYGLTACHVALPTSDGEVSYADPKAQRNIPAELIDFLPTGAALGTIPSAPVIKMPSRNDLKDLKRYYQQRIDEEKEASLRLNYVAEVLATGDPELEKILPRGDLATYKQFERFIERTENSLSKVNGLLGEMDTPRCSLGPLRCFSGFRKDEDTGMILNWALFPIDSRKIPSENRIPEHSRAVFQTCLVGYSRPLIGYTPPMTEEPVFKIGRTTGFTKGKINPAKSFVKVLEAPYTRVWPAEPGTEHQQIPELSRASAVCVVTAEKDRKFAGPGDSGAVVFNTRGEMKGLVVAGNSDHTVTYMTPSNVLVNDIKKMTGAKDVFFPTPDGPMARWPVGPTM
;
A
#
# COMPACT_ATOMS: atom_id res chain seq x y z
N MET A 1 -21.84 62.95 32.91
CA MET A 1 -20.97 64.14 32.80
C MET A 1 -20.10 63.96 31.57
N ALA A 2 -20.15 64.95 30.69
CA ALA A 2 -19.26 65.24 29.55
C ALA A 2 -18.97 64.14 28.49
N SER A 3 -19.76 64.17 27.41
CA SER A 3 -19.23 64.24 26.02
C SER A 3 -18.83 65.72 25.75
N PRO A 4 -18.11 66.14 24.68
CA PRO A 4 -18.17 65.69 23.26
C PRO A 4 -16.77 65.71 22.56
N THR A 5 -16.50 65.60 21.25
CA THR A 5 -17.14 65.99 19.97
C THR A 5 -16.30 65.36 18.84
N SER A 6 -16.89 64.66 17.84
CA SER A 6 -17.06 65.06 16.40
C SER A 6 -15.77 65.18 15.57
N SER A 7 -15.64 64.75 14.30
CA SER A 7 -16.59 64.79 13.18
C SER A 7 -16.07 64.09 11.89
N HIS A 8 -17.03 63.71 11.03
CA HIS A 8 -17.06 63.59 9.54
C HIS A 8 -16.18 62.58 8.77
N SER A 9 -16.80 61.56 8.13
CA SER A 9 -17.33 61.48 6.73
C SER A 9 -16.22 61.22 5.70
N SER A 10 -16.24 60.18 4.86
CA SER A 10 -17.14 60.06 3.69
C SER A 10 -17.03 58.67 3.01
N ASN A 11 -18.03 58.36 2.19
CA ASN A 11 -18.14 57.24 1.25
C ASN A 11 -16.96 57.13 0.26
N GLU A 12 -16.59 55.91 -0.15
CA GLU A 12 -16.54 55.44 -1.56
C GLU A 12 -16.04 53.98 -1.71
N ALA A 13 -16.38 53.38 -2.86
CA ALA A 13 -16.33 51.95 -3.20
C ALA A 13 -14.91 51.39 -3.48
N PRO A 14 -14.69 50.05 -3.38
CA PRO A 14 -13.40 49.46 -3.69
C PRO A 14 -13.22 49.24 -5.20
N SER A 15 -12.20 49.87 -5.77
CA SER A 15 -11.72 49.65 -7.13
C SER A 15 -10.60 48.60 -7.18
N VAL A 16 -10.72 47.75 -8.20
CA VAL A 16 -9.69 47.25 -9.11
C VAL A 16 -8.31 46.88 -8.54
N PHE A 17 -8.08 45.56 -8.55
CA PHE A 17 -6.79 44.88 -8.49
C PHE A 17 -5.69 45.53 -9.35
N SER A 18 -4.52 45.72 -8.76
CA SER A 18 -3.25 45.81 -9.49
C SER A 18 -2.23 44.83 -8.88
N PRO A 19 -1.36 44.21 -9.70
CA PRO A 19 -0.57 43.04 -9.33
C PRO A 19 0.78 43.43 -8.74
N THR A 20 1.26 42.67 -7.76
CA THR A 20 2.63 42.83 -7.25
C THR A 20 3.46 41.55 -7.38
N ASN A 21 4.60 41.75 -8.04
CA ASN A 21 5.92 41.16 -7.81
C ASN A 21 6.23 39.75 -8.35
N LYS A 22 6.69 39.76 -9.61
CA LYS A 22 7.65 38.80 -10.17
C LYS A 22 8.91 38.73 -9.29
N ARG A 23 9.19 37.56 -8.71
CA ARG A 23 10.50 37.24 -8.12
C ARG A 23 11.46 36.78 -9.22
N LYS A 24 12.58 37.50 -9.37
CA LYS A 24 13.74 37.09 -10.18
C LYS A 24 14.37 35.84 -9.55
N ARG A 25 14.54 34.78 -10.34
CA ARG A 25 15.30 33.58 -10.00
C ARG A 25 16.77 33.85 -10.30
N ALA A 26 17.63 33.65 -9.31
CA ALA A 26 19.08 33.81 -9.44
C ALA A 26 19.66 32.67 -10.28
N GLU A 27 20.47 33.04 -11.28
CA GLU A 27 21.33 32.14 -12.04
C GLU A 27 22.52 31.73 -11.18
N ASN A 28 22.61 30.45 -10.83
CA ASN A 28 23.86 29.84 -10.40
C ASN A 28 24.23 28.78 -11.44
N SER A 29 25.15 29.17 -12.33
CA SER A 29 25.88 28.30 -13.23
C SER A 29 26.93 27.54 -12.40
N SER A 30 26.74 26.23 -12.24
CA SER A 30 27.82 25.31 -11.89
C SER A 30 27.97 24.34 -13.07
N SER A 31 28.94 24.64 -13.93
CA SER A 31 29.45 23.74 -14.95
C SER A 31 30.11 22.54 -14.26
N GLU A 32 29.48 21.36 -14.34
CA GLU A 32 30.15 20.09 -14.02
C GLU A 32 30.41 19.32 -15.32
N GLU A 33 31.67 18.91 -15.48
CA GLU A 33 32.24 18.27 -16.66
C GLU A 33 31.61 16.91 -16.99
N TYR A 34 31.33 16.70 -18.27
CA TYR A 34 31.02 15.40 -18.85
C TYR A 34 32.30 14.55 -18.88
N VAL A 35 32.34 13.41 -18.18
CA VAL A 35 33.39 12.41 -18.38
C VAL A 35 32.85 11.33 -19.32
N HIS A 36 33.36 11.33 -20.55
CA HIS A 36 33.14 10.29 -21.56
C HIS A 36 34.11 9.14 -21.28
N ASP A 37 33.61 7.90 -21.16
CA ASP A 37 34.44 6.68 -21.08
C ASP A 37 34.22 5.84 -22.34
N ASP A 38 35.24 5.78 -23.20
CA ASP A 38 35.20 5.14 -24.52
C ASP A 38 35.13 3.60 -24.47
N VAL A 39 35.23 2.99 -23.29
CA VAL A 39 35.37 1.51 -23.16
C VAL A 39 34.07 0.82 -22.73
N LEU A 40 33.08 1.53 -22.18
CA LEU A 40 31.93 0.91 -21.50
C LEU A 40 30.53 1.24 -22.03
N GLY A 41 30.39 2.13 -23.02
CA GLY A 41 29.08 2.53 -23.54
C GLY A 41 28.22 3.27 -22.50
N ASP A 42 27.28 4.08 -22.96
CA ASP A 42 26.46 4.96 -22.10
C ASP A 42 25.52 4.16 -21.16
N ILE A 43 26.07 3.69 -20.04
CA ILE A 43 25.28 3.20 -18.90
C ILE A 43 25.16 4.36 -17.92
N ILE A 44 23.94 4.88 -17.74
CA ILE A 44 23.58 5.91 -16.76
C ILE A 44 23.79 5.35 -15.33
N LYS A 45 25.05 5.29 -14.89
CA LYS A 45 25.44 4.93 -13.52
C LYS A 45 25.27 6.15 -12.64
N GLY A 46 24.19 6.24 -11.87
CA GLY A 46 24.09 7.40 -10.97
C GLY A 46 22.77 7.71 -10.30
N ARG A 47 21.62 7.44 -10.92
CA ARG A 47 20.42 8.21 -10.57
C ARG A 47 19.39 7.39 -9.83
N ILE A 48 18.68 8.03 -8.90
CA ILE A 48 17.51 7.45 -8.24
C ILE A 48 16.47 7.20 -9.34
N PRO A 49 15.97 5.97 -9.53
CA PRO A 49 14.71 5.76 -10.24
C PRO A 49 13.63 6.74 -9.73
N GLY A 50 13.12 7.62 -10.60
CA GLY A 50 12.19 8.70 -10.23
C GLY A 50 12.81 10.07 -9.92
N THR A 51 14.13 10.26 -10.05
CA THR A 51 14.71 11.60 -10.22
C THR A 51 15.05 11.80 -11.69
N ALA A 52 14.06 12.25 -12.45
CA ALA A 52 14.29 12.67 -13.82
C ALA A 52 15.41 13.72 -13.87
N THR A 53 16.31 13.63 -14.85
CA THR A 53 17.04 14.85 -15.21
C THR A 53 16.15 15.75 -16.02
N TYR A 54 16.19 17.02 -15.66
CA TYR A 54 15.55 18.08 -16.41
C TYR A 54 16.47 18.51 -17.54
N THR A 55 15.96 18.54 -18.75
CA THR A 55 16.57 19.40 -19.77
C THR A 55 16.34 20.87 -19.38
N ASP A 56 17.12 21.81 -19.91
CA ASP A 56 16.84 23.26 -19.75
C ASP A 56 15.43 23.64 -20.23
N LYS A 57 14.84 22.75 -21.04
CA LYS A 57 13.51 22.89 -21.58
C LYS A 57 12.44 22.27 -20.67
N GLY A 58 12.78 21.60 -19.57
CA GLY A 58 11.82 21.01 -18.62
C GLY A 58 11.23 19.68 -19.08
N LEU A 59 12.01 18.88 -19.82
CA LEU A 59 11.71 17.46 -20.03
C LEU A 59 12.35 16.63 -18.93
N ASP A 60 11.62 15.62 -18.50
CA ASP A 60 12.05 14.57 -17.59
C ASP A 60 12.67 13.40 -18.35
N ILE A 61 13.85 12.97 -17.92
CA ILE A 61 14.59 11.86 -18.53
C ILE A 61 14.85 10.78 -17.47
N GLU A 62 14.43 9.55 -17.76
CA GLU A 62 14.75 8.36 -16.99
C GLU A 62 15.30 7.24 -17.89
N ALA A 63 15.80 6.16 -17.29
CA ALA A 63 16.21 4.99 -18.05
C ALA A 63 15.03 4.46 -18.88
N TYR A 64 15.23 4.31 -20.19
CA TYR A 64 14.24 3.79 -21.13
C TYR A 64 12.99 4.67 -21.34
N ARG A 65 12.94 5.92 -20.86
CA ARG A 65 11.83 6.84 -21.14
C ARG A 65 12.19 8.33 -21.05
N VAL A 66 11.51 9.14 -21.84
CA VAL A 66 11.64 10.61 -21.87
C VAL A 66 10.24 11.21 -22.04
N GLY A 67 9.97 12.31 -21.34
CA GLY A 67 8.68 12.98 -21.43
C GLY A 67 8.66 14.32 -20.75
N GLY A 68 7.52 15.01 -20.76
CA GLY A 68 7.43 16.31 -20.08
C GLY A 68 6.07 16.98 -20.23
N PRO A 69 5.76 17.98 -19.37
CA PRO A 69 6.63 18.59 -18.35
C PRO A 69 6.86 17.73 -17.09
N GLU A 70 6.18 16.59 -16.94
CA GLU A 70 6.46 15.62 -15.86
C GLU A 70 6.21 14.19 -16.35
N LEU A 71 7.17 13.29 -16.12
CA LEU A 71 6.97 11.85 -16.37
C LEU A 71 5.98 11.23 -15.36
N PRO A 72 5.14 10.28 -15.78
CA PRO A 72 4.25 9.61 -14.84
C PRO A 72 5.06 8.68 -13.93
N MET A 73 4.92 8.85 -12.62
CA MET A 73 5.62 8.03 -11.63
C MET A 73 5.01 6.62 -11.58
N LEU A 74 5.86 5.60 -11.68
CA LEU A 74 5.45 4.19 -11.65
C LEU A 74 5.21 3.71 -10.20
N PRO A 75 4.33 2.72 -9.98
CA PRO A 75 3.42 2.13 -10.96
C PRO A 75 2.34 3.11 -11.44
N ILE A 76 1.87 2.95 -12.67
CA ILE A 76 0.82 3.79 -13.27
C ILE A 76 -0.49 3.03 -13.41
N ARG A 77 -1.60 3.75 -13.34
CA ARG A 77 -2.93 3.28 -13.72
C ARG A 77 -3.38 4.04 -14.96
N TYR A 78 -3.84 3.30 -15.96
CA TYR A 78 -4.52 3.85 -17.12
C TYR A 78 -5.98 4.14 -16.75
N LEU A 79 -6.44 5.34 -17.04
CA LEU A 79 -7.83 5.75 -16.92
C LEU A 79 -8.44 5.85 -18.31
N GLU A 80 -9.76 5.79 -18.37
CA GLU A 80 -10.50 6.07 -19.59
C GLU A 80 -10.23 7.53 -20.02
N THR A 81 -9.75 7.68 -21.25
CA THR A 81 -9.60 8.99 -21.88
C THR A 81 -10.95 9.36 -22.52
N PRO A 82 -11.48 10.57 -22.29
CA PRO A 82 -12.73 11.01 -22.93
C PRO A 82 -12.72 10.79 -24.45
N GLU A 83 -13.80 10.24 -25.02
CA GLU A 83 -13.88 9.87 -26.44
C GLU A 83 -13.65 11.07 -27.38
N ASP A 84 -14.16 12.24 -27.01
CA ASP A 84 -13.97 13.50 -27.73
C ASP A 84 -12.50 13.92 -27.79
N SER A 85 -11.77 13.72 -26.70
CA SER A 85 -10.33 13.98 -26.61
C SER A 85 -9.53 12.99 -27.47
N THR A 86 -9.93 11.72 -27.48
CA THR A 86 -9.31 10.67 -28.31
C THR A 86 -9.54 10.98 -29.80
N TYR A 87 -10.77 11.26 -30.21
CA TYR A 87 -11.11 11.61 -31.59
C TYR A 87 -10.36 12.86 -32.08
N LEU A 88 -10.28 13.90 -31.24
CA LEU A 88 -9.52 15.10 -31.52
C LEU A 88 -8.03 14.79 -31.75
N PHE A 89 -7.47 13.95 -30.89
CA PHE A 89 -6.06 13.56 -30.97
C PHE A 89 -5.76 12.77 -32.25
N ASP A 90 -6.57 11.75 -32.53
CA ASP A 90 -6.39 10.89 -33.70
C ASP A 90 -6.57 11.65 -35.02
N GLY A 91 -7.58 12.54 -35.07
CA GLY A 91 -7.90 13.30 -36.29
C GLY A 91 -6.95 14.45 -36.61
N HIS A 92 -6.30 15.05 -35.60
CA HIS A 92 -5.62 16.33 -35.77
C HIS A 92 -4.22 16.45 -35.17
N ILE A 93 -3.86 15.60 -34.20
CA ILE A 93 -2.61 15.75 -33.43
C ILE A 93 -1.63 14.63 -33.76
N ALA A 94 -2.10 13.38 -33.74
CA ALA A 94 -1.27 12.18 -33.88
C ALA A 94 -0.39 12.25 -35.14
N GLY A 95 -0.97 12.59 -36.30
CA GLY A 95 -0.24 12.69 -37.57
C GLY A 95 0.91 13.71 -37.57
N ASP A 96 0.81 14.80 -36.80
CA ASP A 96 1.91 15.77 -36.68
C ASP A 96 3.02 15.27 -35.75
N LEU A 97 2.68 14.54 -34.68
CA LEU A 97 3.67 13.92 -33.79
C LEU A 97 4.42 12.78 -34.50
N VAL A 98 3.73 12.03 -35.34
CA VAL A 98 4.28 10.99 -36.22
C VAL A 98 5.37 11.58 -37.14
N LYS A 99 5.12 12.72 -37.80
CA LYS A 99 6.14 13.42 -38.61
C LYS A 99 7.37 13.86 -37.81
N ILE A 100 7.20 14.18 -36.53
CA ILE A 100 8.33 14.53 -35.65
C ILE A 100 9.20 13.30 -35.37
N LEU A 101 8.61 12.11 -35.17
CA LEU A 101 9.38 10.87 -35.05
C LEU A 101 10.16 10.57 -36.34
N GLU A 102 9.55 10.75 -37.51
CA GLU A 102 10.24 10.59 -38.81
C GLU A 102 11.46 11.50 -38.92
N ALA A 103 11.29 12.78 -38.61
CA ALA A 103 12.36 13.78 -38.69
C ALA A 103 13.54 13.48 -37.75
N HIS A 104 13.33 12.68 -36.71
CA HIS A 104 14.35 12.27 -35.74
C HIS A 104 14.81 10.82 -35.93
N SER A 105 14.39 10.15 -37.00
CA SER A 105 14.72 8.75 -37.30
C SER A 105 14.31 7.76 -36.19
N LEU A 106 13.16 8.01 -35.55
CA LEU A 106 12.60 7.18 -34.47
C LEU A 106 11.38 6.38 -34.92
N TRP A 107 11.35 5.98 -36.19
CA TRP A 107 10.17 5.40 -36.84
C TRP A 107 10.01 3.90 -36.53
N PRO A 108 9.01 3.48 -35.73
CA PRO A 108 8.60 2.08 -35.68
C PRO A 108 7.88 1.68 -36.98
N GLU A 109 7.77 0.38 -37.25
CA GLU A 109 7.09 -0.12 -38.46
C GLU A 109 5.62 0.34 -38.56
N ASP A 110 4.97 0.57 -37.41
CA ASP A 110 3.59 1.06 -37.29
C ASP A 110 3.48 2.05 -36.11
N PRO A 111 3.69 3.36 -36.33
CA PRO A 111 3.64 4.35 -35.25
C PRO A 111 2.20 4.65 -34.83
N ASP A 112 1.80 4.05 -33.72
CA ASP A 112 0.50 4.24 -33.08
C ASP A 112 0.64 5.10 -31.81
N PHE A 113 0.55 6.43 -31.97
CA PHE A 113 0.44 7.33 -30.84
C PHE A 113 -0.93 7.16 -30.18
N ARG A 114 -0.95 7.06 -28.84
CA ARG A 114 -2.19 6.97 -28.08
C ARG A 114 -2.32 8.14 -27.14
N LEU A 115 -3.51 8.74 -27.10
CA LEU A 115 -3.87 9.64 -26.01
C LEU A 115 -4.36 8.83 -24.81
N VAL A 116 -3.54 8.75 -23.77
CA VAL A 116 -3.83 7.97 -22.57
C VAL A 116 -3.83 8.85 -21.35
N THR A 117 -4.90 8.73 -20.55
CA THR A 117 -4.95 9.37 -19.25
C THR A 117 -4.26 8.47 -18.24
N MET A 118 -3.15 8.93 -17.65
CA MET A 118 -2.38 8.18 -16.67
C MET A 118 -2.43 8.86 -15.30
N VAL A 119 -2.49 8.06 -14.24
CA VAL A 119 -2.32 8.51 -12.86
C VAL A 119 -1.30 7.64 -12.15
N SER A 120 -0.41 8.25 -11.37
CA SER A 120 0.55 7.50 -10.56
C SER A 120 -0.17 6.78 -9.42
N GLN A 121 0.06 5.48 -9.28
CA GLN A 121 -0.40 4.70 -8.13
C GLN A 121 0.52 4.87 -6.92
N ALA A 122 1.75 5.34 -7.12
CA ALA A 122 2.71 5.62 -6.05
C ALA A 122 2.36 6.88 -5.24
N ARG A 123 1.42 7.71 -5.72
CA ARG A 123 1.00 8.95 -5.08
C ARG A 123 -0.51 8.89 -4.74
N PRO A 124 -0.90 8.90 -3.45
CA PRO A 124 -2.31 8.85 -3.03
C PRO A 124 -3.20 9.92 -3.64
N ASN A 125 -2.63 11.10 -3.95
CA ASN A 125 -3.31 12.27 -4.50
C ASN A 125 -2.72 12.71 -5.85
N ALA A 126 -2.17 11.79 -6.64
CA ALA A 126 -1.75 12.14 -8.00
C ALA A 126 -2.97 12.58 -8.84
N GLU A 127 -2.84 13.74 -9.46
CA GLU A 127 -3.79 14.16 -10.48
C GLU A 127 -3.60 13.30 -11.75
N PRO A 128 -4.69 12.89 -12.41
CA PRO A 128 -4.60 12.25 -13.70
C PRO A 128 -4.14 13.27 -14.76
N HIS A 129 -3.25 12.84 -15.64
CA HIS A 129 -2.78 13.65 -16.75
C HIS A 129 -2.90 12.90 -18.07
N ALA A 130 -3.25 13.61 -19.13
CA ALA A 130 -3.25 13.06 -20.46
C ALA A 130 -1.83 13.06 -21.03
N TYR A 131 -1.45 11.94 -21.62
CA TYR A 131 -0.17 11.76 -22.29
C TYR A 131 -0.39 11.38 -23.75
N ALA A 132 0.27 12.09 -24.66
CA ALA A 132 0.61 11.59 -25.98
C ALA A 132 1.71 10.53 -25.79
N PHE A 133 1.29 9.28 -25.73
CA PHE A 133 2.15 8.14 -25.41
C PHE A 133 2.53 7.39 -26.67
N MET A 134 3.82 7.12 -26.83
CA MET A 134 4.35 6.20 -27.82
C MET A 134 5.29 5.21 -27.15
N GLU A 135 5.08 3.93 -27.45
CA GLU A 135 6.03 2.89 -27.12
C GLU A 135 7.07 2.78 -28.25
N LEU A 136 8.36 2.94 -27.91
CA LEU A 136 9.46 2.90 -28.86
C LEU A 136 10.45 1.81 -28.47
N GLN A 137 11.06 1.15 -29.46
CA GLN A 137 12.17 0.23 -29.19
C GLN A 137 13.43 1.01 -28.83
N TRP A 138 14.01 0.72 -27.68
CA TRP A 138 15.27 1.34 -27.28
C TRP A 138 16.47 0.66 -27.93
N ASN A 139 17.25 1.47 -28.63
CA ASN A 139 18.56 1.14 -29.20
C ASN A 139 19.65 1.93 -28.48
N ASP A 140 20.85 1.37 -28.34
CA ASP A 140 21.95 2.06 -27.66
C ASP A 140 22.24 3.42 -28.33
N GLY A 141 22.38 4.45 -27.51
CA GLY A 141 22.59 5.83 -27.98
C GLY A 141 21.36 6.55 -28.54
N CYS A 142 20.14 6.00 -28.41
CA CYS A 142 18.91 6.65 -28.93
C CYS A 142 18.33 7.76 -28.03
N GLN A 143 18.74 7.84 -26.76
CA GLN A 143 18.16 8.78 -25.79
C GLN A 143 18.26 10.25 -26.22
N PRO A 144 19.39 10.74 -26.78
CA PRO A 144 19.48 12.12 -27.28
C PRO A 144 18.44 12.46 -28.35
N GLN A 145 18.12 11.51 -29.22
CA GLN A 145 17.11 11.66 -30.27
C GLN A 145 15.70 11.69 -29.65
N TRP A 146 15.43 10.83 -28.66
CA TRP A 146 14.17 10.84 -27.93
C TRP A 146 13.95 12.17 -27.21
N ILE A 147 15.00 12.75 -26.62
CA ILE A 147 14.95 14.07 -25.99
C ILE A 147 14.59 15.15 -27.00
N LYS A 148 15.23 15.17 -28.17
CA LYS A 148 14.93 16.15 -29.23
C LYS A 148 13.51 15.99 -29.78
N ALA A 149 13.08 14.75 -30.01
CA ALA A 149 11.74 14.45 -30.49
C ALA A 149 10.67 14.84 -29.47
N ALA A 150 10.83 14.47 -28.20
CA ALA A 150 9.88 14.81 -27.15
C ALA A 150 9.76 16.33 -26.95
N ASP A 151 10.86 17.06 -27.08
CA ASP A 151 10.84 18.52 -26.99
C ASP A 151 10.08 19.15 -28.17
N ALA A 152 10.37 18.70 -29.39
CA ALA A 152 9.67 19.15 -30.59
C ALA A 152 8.17 18.83 -30.53
N MET A 153 7.79 17.64 -30.04
CA MET A 153 6.39 17.26 -29.85
C MET A 153 5.69 18.18 -28.87
N ARG A 154 6.33 18.50 -27.74
CA ARG A 154 5.76 19.40 -26.76
C ARG A 154 5.59 20.82 -27.33
N SER A 155 6.60 21.35 -28.03
CA SER A 155 6.46 22.64 -28.72
C SER A 155 5.34 22.62 -29.75
N LYS A 156 5.14 21.50 -30.45
CA LYS A 156 4.02 21.35 -31.39
C LYS A 156 2.66 21.31 -30.69
N LEU A 157 2.55 20.60 -29.56
CA LEU A 157 1.32 20.57 -28.75
C LEU A 157 0.98 21.96 -28.20
N GLU A 158 1.99 22.74 -27.79
CA GLU A 158 1.82 24.14 -27.38
C GLU A 158 1.34 25.02 -28.54
N GLU A 159 1.94 24.90 -29.73
CA GLU A 159 1.53 25.62 -30.96
C GLU A 159 0.08 25.30 -31.35
N LEU A 160 -0.35 24.05 -31.21
CA LEU A 160 -1.70 23.59 -31.52
C LEU A 160 -2.73 23.96 -30.44
N GLY A 161 -2.31 24.56 -29.31
CA GLY A 161 -3.21 24.96 -28.23
C GLY A 161 -3.55 23.86 -27.22
N TYR A 162 -2.75 22.79 -27.17
CA TYR A 162 -2.94 21.64 -26.26
C TYR A 162 -1.77 21.46 -25.25
N PRO A 163 -1.34 22.51 -24.52
CA PRO A 163 -0.22 22.40 -23.56
C PRO A 163 -0.52 21.48 -22.36
N TRP A 164 -1.77 21.07 -22.18
CA TRP A 164 -2.20 20.13 -21.14
C TRP A 164 -1.92 18.66 -21.50
N ILE A 165 -1.67 18.35 -22.78
CA ILE A 165 -1.23 17.02 -23.22
C ILE A 165 0.27 16.92 -22.98
N LYS A 166 0.67 16.02 -22.09
CA LYS A 166 2.07 15.73 -21.80
C LYS A 166 2.63 14.78 -22.86
N VAL A 167 3.95 14.78 -23.08
CA VAL A 167 4.60 13.82 -24.00
C VAL A 167 5.20 12.68 -23.18
N LEU A 168 5.06 11.44 -23.65
CA LEU A 168 5.76 10.28 -23.11
C LEU A 168 6.24 9.37 -24.23
N LEU A 169 7.56 9.30 -24.41
CA LEU A 169 8.23 8.29 -25.21
C LEU A 169 8.86 7.27 -24.25
N ALA A 170 8.45 6.01 -24.34
CA ALA A 170 8.98 4.97 -23.45
C ALA A 170 9.24 3.67 -24.21
N ASP A 171 10.30 2.96 -23.83
CA ASP A 171 10.42 1.54 -24.14
C ASP A 171 9.59 0.76 -23.13
N ARG A 172 9.01 -0.37 -23.56
CA ARG A 172 8.15 -1.20 -22.70
C ARG A 172 8.82 -1.54 -21.36
N ARG A 173 10.15 -1.69 -21.32
CA ARG A 173 10.94 -1.91 -20.10
C ARG A 173 10.82 -0.81 -19.06
N ALA A 174 10.62 0.43 -19.49
CA ALA A 174 10.38 1.55 -18.57
C ALA A 174 8.99 1.50 -17.95
N MET A 175 8.02 0.85 -18.58
CA MET A 175 6.62 0.89 -18.15
C MET A 175 6.24 -0.27 -17.21
N VAL A 176 7.17 -1.21 -17.00
CA VAL A 176 6.98 -2.40 -16.16
C VAL A 176 7.53 -2.20 -14.76
N THR A 177 6.71 -2.46 -13.75
CA THR A 177 7.12 -2.52 -12.35
C THR A 177 8.04 -3.73 -12.14
N PRO A 178 9.23 -3.57 -11.54
CA PRO A 178 10.11 -4.71 -11.33
C PRO A 178 9.55 -5.63 -10.24
N PHE A 179 9.60 -6.94 -10.48
CA PHE A 179 9.27 -7.96 -9.50
C PHE A 179 10.44 -8.21 -8.55
N SER A 180 10.12 -8.81 -7.39
CA SER A 180 11.12 -9.24 -6.41
C SER A 180 11.10 -10.75 -6.26
N GLU A 181 12.27 -11.33 -5.99
CA GLU A 181 12.46 -12.71 -5.60
C GLU A 181 13.32 -12.78 -4.33
N VAL A 182 13.19 -13.89 -3.60
CA VAL A 182 14.03 -14.18 -2.43
C VAL A 182 15.47 -14.44 -2.86
N ILE A 183 16.42 -14.11 -2.00
CA ILE A 183 17.82 -14.52 -2.16
C ILE A 183 17.94 -15.97 -1.72
N SER A 184 18.76 -16.77 -2.40
CA SER A 184 19.03 -18.15 -1.98
C SER A 184 19.73 -18.18 -0.63
N THR A 185 19.37 -19.12 0.25
CA THR A 185 20.02 -19.31 1.57
C THR A 185 21.52 -19.54 1.49
N ASP A 186 21.99 -20.10 0.38
CA ASP A 186 23.39 -20.43 0.16
C ASP A 186 24.17 -19.26 -0.46
N ASP A 187 23.52 -18.13 -0.78
CA ASP A 187 24.21 -16.99 -1.40
C ASP A 187 25.21 -16.36 -0.41
N PRO A 188 26.51 -16.29 -0.77
CA PRO A 188 27.54 -15.72 0.10
C PRO A 188 27.28 -14.26 0.53
N LEU A 189 26.49 -13.50 -0.24
CA LEU A 189 26.12 -12.11 0.07
C LEU A 189 25.41 -11.99 1.42
N LEU A 190 24.69 -13.03 1.85
CA LEU A 190 23.96 -13.05 3.12
C LEU A 190 24.90 -12.97 4.33
N LYS A 191 26.14 -13.48 4.22
CA LYS A 191 27.11 -13.48 5.32
C LYS A 191 27.64 -12.08 5.61
N THR A 192 27.85 -11.26 4.58
CA THR A 192 28.36 -9.89 4.71
C THR A 192 27.25 -8.84 4.73
N TRP A 193 26.02 -9.19 4.35
CA TRP A 193 24.88 -8.28 4.33
C TRP A 193 24.68 -7.47 5.61
N PRO A 194 24.72 -8.03 6.84
CA PRO A 194 24.55 -7.22 8.05
C PRO A 194 25.60 -6.10 8.19
N VAL A 195 26.83 -6.34 7.74
CA VAL A 195 27.91 -5.34 7.78
C VAL A 195 27.70 -4.26 6.73
N VAL A 196 27.37 -4.65 5.50
CA VAL A 196 27.09 -3.73 4.39
C VAL A 196 25.87 -2.86 4.71
N ALA A 197 24.78 -3.48 5.17
CA ALA A 197 23.55 -2.78 5.54
C ALA A 197 23.78 -1.78 6.66
N ASN A 198 24.53 -2.13 7.72
CA ASN A 198 24.84 -1.20 8.81
C ASN A 198 25.64 0.01 8.33
N LYS A 199 26.62 -0.18 7.43
CA LYS A 199 27.36 0.94 6.84
C LYS A 199 26.45 1.85 6.01
N ILE A 200 25.52 1.29 5.24
CA ILE A 200 24.52 2.09 4.50
C ILE A 200 23.61 2.83 5.49
N LEU A 201 23.15 2.17 6.55
CA LEU A 201 22.34 2.78 7.60
C LEU A 201 23.09 3.90 8.32
N ASP A 202 24.40 3.81 8.51
CA ASP A 202 25.20 4.91 9.05
C ASP A 202 25.13 6.16 8.17
N VAL A 203 25.17 5.98 6.84
CA VAL A 203 25.02 7.07 5.86
C VAL A 203 23.61 7.68 5.90
N ILE A 204 22.57 6.85 5.93
CA ILE A 204 21.18 7.34 5.74
C ILE A 204 20.41 7.59 7.04
N SER A 205 20.88 7.11 8.20
CA SER A 205 20.10 7.14 9.46
C SER A 205 19.69 8.55 9.90
N LEU A 206 20.49 9.57 9.56
CA LEU A 206 20.20 10.98 9.84
C LEU A 206 19.18 11.60 8.87
N LYS A 207 18.97 11.00 7.70
CA LYS A 207 18.03 11.48 6.68
C LYS A 207 16.62 11.12 7.11
N THR A 208 15.67 12.05 7.11
CA THR A 208 14.30 11.83 7.60
C THR A 208 13.47 10.95 6.66
N SER A 209 13.81 10.91 5.37
CA SER A 209 12.91 10.36 4.35
C SER A 209 13.10 8.90 3.95
N TRP A 210 14.15 8.19 4.37
CA TRP A 210 14.27 6.76 4.07
C TRP A 210 13.25 5.95 4.86
N ILE A 211 12.86 4.80 4.31
CA ILE A 211 11.76 3.99 4.82
C ILE A 211 12.20 2.54 5.02
N THR A 212 12.75 1.88 4.00
CA THR A 212 13.25 0.50 4.10
C THR A 212 14.59 0.32 3.40
N LEU A 213 15.37 -0.63 3.88
CA LEU A 213 16.58 -1.11 3.25
C LEU A 213 16.53 -2.64 3.17
N ASP A 214 16.56 -3.15 1.95
CA ASP A 214 16.38 -4.56 1.62
C ASP A 214 17.53 -5.07 0.74
N LEU A 215 17.77 -6.38 0.77
CA LEU A 215 18.58 -7.08 -0.23
C LEU A 215 17.66 -8.08 -0.93
N LEU A 216 17.47 -7.91 -2.23
CA LEU A 216 16.48 -8.64 -3.02
C LEU A 216 17.06 -9.05 -4.37
N ARG A 217 16.55 -10.14 -4.94
CA ARG A 217 16.73 -10.43 -6.37
C ARG A 217 15.63 -9.68 -7.14
N ARG A 218 16.02 -8.86 -8.11
CA ARG A 218 15.15 -7.91 -8.81
C ARG A 218 15.21 -8.17 -10.30
N GLY A 219 14.06 -8.15 -10.96
CA GLY A 219 13.94 -8.34 -12.41
C GLY A 219 12.71 -7.62 -12.96
N LYS A 220 12.61 -7.55 -14.28
CA LYS A 220 11.44 -7.05 -15.01
C LYS A 220 11.00 -8.08 -16.04
N GLU A 221 9.71 -8.21 -16.25
CA GLU A 221 9.14 -9.12 -17.26
C GLU A 221 8.01 -8.41 -17.99
N TRP A 222 8.00 -8.50 -19.31
CA TRP A 222 7.02 -7.84 -20.17
C TRP A 222 6.64 -8.74 -21.34
N ALA A 223 5.56 -8.38 -22.04
CA ALA A 223 5.15 -9.11 -23.24
C ALA A 223 6.26 -9.06 -24.29
N GLY A 224 6.91 -10.20 -24.53
CA GLY A 224 8.01 -10.35 -25.49
C GLY A 224 9.42 -10.34 -24.89
N GLY A 225 9.61 -10.22 -23.57
CA GLY A 225 10.95 -10.26 -22.98
C GLY A 225 11.00 -10.19 -21.46
N LYS A 226 12.20 -10.40 -20.92
CA LYS A 226 12.52 -10.20 -19.50
C LYS A 226 13.94 -9.70 -19.33
N ASP A 227 14.16 -8.91 -18.30
CA ASP A 227 15.50 -8.50 -17.87
C ASP A 227 16.21 -9.67 -17.17
N GLU A 228 17.54 -9.60 -17.14
CA GLU A 228 18.33 -10.45 -16.25
C GLU A 228 18.00 -10.09 -14.80
N GLU A 229 17.66 -11.12 -14.01
CA GLU A 229 17.44 -10.97 -12.58
C GLU A 229 18.77 -10.77 -11.86
N LYS A 230 18.89 -9.67 -11.12
CA LYS A 230 20.12 -9.31 -10.38
C LYS A 230 19.83 -9.09 -8.91
N THR A 231 20.79 -9.45 -8.06
CA THR A 231 20.73 -9.07 -6.65
C THR A 231 21.00 -7.58 -6.52
N LYS A 232 20.10 -6.87 -5.84
CA LYS A 232 20.18 -5.43 -5.61
C LYS A 232 19.99 -5.12 -4.14
N VAL A 233 20.68 -4.07 -3.70
CA VAL A 233 20.33 -3.36 -2.47
C VAL A 233 19.19 -2.41 -2.83
N VAL A 234 18.03 -2.59 -2.22
CA VAL A 234 16.84 -1.78 -2.49
C VAL A 234 16.60 -0.83 -1.34
N LEU A 235 16.64 0.47 -1.61
CA LEU A 235 16.40 1.54 -0.66
C LEU A 235 15.10 2.25 -1.00
N LEU A 236 14.09 2.09 -0.15
CA LEU A 236 12.84 2.85 -0.27
C LEU A 236 12.97 4.19 0.46
N ILE A 237 12.60 5.27 -0.22
CA ILE A 237 12.52 6.63 0.34
C ILE A 237 11.13 7.22 0.08
N ARG A 238 10.73 8.22 0.88
CA ARG A 238 9.48 8.95 0.68
C ARG A 238 9.43 9.60 -0.69
N TYR A 239 8.24 9.68 -1.26
CA TYR A 239 8.03 10.31 -2.56
C TYR A 239 8.51 11.78 -2.59
N ASP A 240 8.25 12.53 -1.51
CA ASP A 240 8.58 13.95 -1.35
C ASP A 240 9.98 14.21 -0.77
N ALA A 241 10.81 13.16 -0.65
CA ALA A 241 12.17 13.26 -0.14
C ALA A 241 13.01 14.30 -0.89
N GLN A 242 13.47 15.32 -0.16
CA GLN A 242 14.41 16.36 -0.64
C GLN A 242 15.80 16.22 -0.01
N ASP A 243 15.93 15.42 1.05
CA ASP A 243 17.14 15.22 1.84
C ASP A 243 18.05 14.09 1.33
N PHE A 244 17.61 13.38 0.27
CA PHE A 244 18.44 12.43 -0.49
C PHE A 244 19.08 13.12 -1.70
N ASP A 245 20.29 13.61 -1.48
CA ASP A 245 21.11 14.29 -2.48
C ASP A 245 22.10 13.34 -3.20
N GLY A 246 22.75 13.85 -4.25
CA GLY A 246 23.78 13.14 -5.00
C GLY A 246 24.90 12.56 -4.11
N PRO A 247 25.51 13.34 -3.21
CA PRO A 247 26.56 12.86 -2.31
C PRO A 247 26.12 11.67 -1.43
N THR A 248 24.94 11.74 -0.79
CA THR A 248 24.41 10.66 0.07
C THR A 248 24.30 9.35 -0.72
N LEU A 249 23.82 9.42 -1.97
CA LEU A 249 23.68 8.25 -2.83
C LEU A 249 25.04 7.68 -3.26
N GLN A 250 26.00 8.55 -3.57
CA GLN A 250 27.35 8.12 -3.94
C GLN A 250 28.07 7.45 -2.78
N GLU A 251 27.85 7.93 -1.56
CA GLU A 251 28.38 7.29 -0.36
C GLU A 251 27.77 5.90 -0.15
N CYS A 252 26.43 5.76 -0.28
CA CYS A 252 25.76 4.46 -0.22
C CYS A 252 26.30 3.48 -1.29
N LYS A 253 26.53 3.96 -2.52
CA LYS A 253 27.12 3.15 -3.59
C LYS A 253 28.56 2.76 -3.29
N SER A 254 29.34 3.68 -2.72
CA SER A 254 30.73 3.44 -2.33
C SER A 254 30.82 2.36 -1.26
N VAL A 255 29.85 2.30 -0.34
CA VAL A 255 29.73 1.19 0.64
C VAL A 255 29.53 -0.16 -0.07
N ILE A 256 28.66 -0.21 -1.07
CA ILE A 256 28.37 -1.44 -1.83
C ILE A 256 29.58 -1.85 -2.68
N SER A 257 30.16 -0.93 -3.46
CA SER A 257 31.32 -1.20 -4.31
C SER A 257 32.61 -1.44 -3.51
N GLY A 258 32.65 -1.01 -2.25
CA GLY A 258 33.78 -1.23 -1.34
C GLY A 258 33.82 -2.64 -0.74
N ASP A 259 32.74 -3.42 -0.82
CA ASP A 259 32.76 -4.83 -0.46
C ASP A 259 33.16 -5.68 -1.69
N PRO A 260 34.28 -6.44 -1.64
CA PRO A 260 34.79 -7.17 -2.80
C PRO A 260 33.78 -8.15 -3.40
N LEU A 261 32.96 -8.80 -2.57
CA LEU A 261 31.98 -9.76 -3.03
C LEU A 261 30.82 -9.08 -3.75
N TYR A 262 30.34 -7.94 -3.23
CA TYR A 262 29.26 -7.16 -3.85
C TYR A 262 29.73 -6.57 -5.18
N GLN A 263 30.96 -6.05 -5.24
CA GLN A 263 31.58 -5.56 -6.47
C GLN A 263 31.72 -6.68 -7.51
N GLN A 264 32.26 -7.84 -7.12
CA GLN A 264 32.44 -9.00 -8.01
C GLN A 264 31.10 -9.50 -8.58
N ARG A 265 30.03 -9.46 -7.78
CA ARG A 265 28.68 -9.90 -8.18
C ARG A 265 27.88 -8.82 -8.90
N GLY A 266 28.43 -7.61 -9.07
CA GLY A 266 27.74 -6.50 -9.72
C GLY A 266 26.46 -6.08 -8.98
N VAL A 267 26.46 -6.12 -7.64
CA VAL A 267 25.31 -5.68 -6.83
C VAL A 267 25.18 -4.16 -6.92
N GLU A 268 23.99 -3.68 -7.26
CA GLU A 268 23.69 -2.26 -7.43
C GLU A 268 22.75 -1.73 -6.34
N LEU A 269 22.78 -0.42 -6.12
CA LEU A 269 21.79 0.30 -5.32
C LEU A 269 20.59 0.69 -6.21
N GLU A 270 19.42 0.15 -5.92
CA GLU A 270 18.14 0.58 -6.47
C GLU A 270 17.43 1.47 -5.44
N VAL A 271 17.15 2.73 -5.80
CA VAL A 271 16.39 3.63 -4.93
C VAL A 271 14.97 3.75 -5.46
N ILE A 272 13.99 3.50 -4.60
CA ILE A 272 12.58 3.55 -4.95
C ILE A 272 11.94 4.69 -4.16
N ARG A 273 11.16 5.54 -4.83
CA ARG A 273 10.33 6.56 -4.19
C ARG A 273 8.93 5.99 -3.99
N GLY A 274 8.48 5.91 -2.74
CA GLY A 274 7.18 5.33 -2.41
C GLY A 274 6.83 5.52 -0.94
N PHE A 275 5.94 4.66 -0.44
CA PHE A 275 5.52 4.65 0.95
C PHE A 275 5.29 3.22 1.43
N LEU A 276 5.38 2.99 2.74
CA LEU A 276 4.93 1.73 3.32
C LEU A 276 3.44 1.74 3.48
N VAL A 277 2.83 0.68 2.98
CA VAL A 277 1.42 0.44 3.12
C VAL A 277 1.19 -0.29 4.44
N GLY A 278 1.19 0.45 5.54
CA GLY A 278 0.71 -0.01 6.85
C GLY A 278 -0.73 0.41 7.15
N GLY A 279 -1.30 1.27 6.31
CA GLY A 279 -2.60 1.89 6.53
C GLY A 279 -3.78 1.05 6.07
N THR A 280 -4.95 1.52 6.46
CA THR A 280 -6.27 0.96 6.22
C THR A 280 -6.91 1.39 4.90
N ASN A 281 -6.11 1.92 3.98
CA ASN A 281 -6.56 2.76 2.88
C ASN A 281 -7.61 2.07 2.00
N LYS A 282 -8.51 2.90 1.46
CA LYS A 282 -9.39 2.52 0.37
C LYS A 282 -8.55 2.15 -0.85
N LEU A 283 -8.77 0.95 -1.40
CA LEU A 283 -8.32 0.69 -2.76
C LEU A 283 -9.11 1.62 -3.68
N SER A 284 -8.38 2.34 -4.53
CA SER A 284 -8.93 3.28 -5.50
C SER A 284 -9.63 2.48 -6.61
N TYR A 285 -10.93 2.27 -6.42
CA TYR A 285 -11.92 1.82 -7.40
C TYR A 285 -11.78 0.36 -7.88
N GLY A 286 -12.61 -0.48 -7.28
CA GLY A 286 -12.82 -1.90 -7.52
C GLY A 286 -13.87 -2.41 -6.53
N GLU A 287 -13.90 -3.73 -6.33
CA GLU A 287 -14.72 -4.34 -5.28
C GLU A 287 -14.20 -3.95 -3.87
N PRO A 288 -15.08 -3.73 -2.88
CA PRO A 288 -14.66 -3.50 -1.51
C PRO A 288 -13.75 -4.63 -1.03
N PRO A 289 -12.63 -4.34 -0.33
CA PRO A 289 -11.66 -5.35 0.09
C PRO A 289 -12.30 -6.55 0.80
N ALA A 290 -13.28 -6.26 1.68
CA ALA A 290 -13.98 -7.27 2.46
C ALA A 290 -14.90 -8.19 1.64
N LEU A 291 -15.21 -7.85 0.37
CA LEU A 291 -16.01 -8.70 -0.52
C LEU A 291 -15.34 -10.05 -0.80
N SER A 292 -14.00 -10.08 -0.81
CA SER A 292 -13.20 -11.31 -0.99
C SER A 292 -13.41 -12.37 0.10
N HIS A 293 -14.09 -12.02 1.19
CA HIS A 293 -14.42 -12.94 2.29
C HIS A 293 -15.82 -13.56 2.13
N GLY A 294 -16.61 -13.14 1.14
CA GLY A 294 -17.94 -13.68 0.89
C GLY A 294 -18.89 -13.55 2.08
N ASP A 295 -19.70 -14.58 2.32
CA ASP A 295 -20.68 -14.59 3.42
C ASP A 295 -20.04 -14.62 4.82
N ASP A 296 -18.75 -14.95 4.95
CA ASP A 296 -18.09 -14.96 6.26
C ASP A 296 -18.11 -13.58 6.93
N ILE A 297 -18.19 -12.50 6.16
CA ILE A 297 -18.28 -11.14 6.71
C ILE A 297 -19.52 -10.94 7.60
N PHE A 298 -20.57 -11.75 7.42
CA PHE A 298 -21.80 -11.65 8.21
C PHE A 298 -21.74 -12.46 9.51
N ASN A 299 -20.65 -13.20 9.75
CA ASN A 299 -20.47 -14.00 10.96
C ASN A 299 -20.19 -13.12 12.19
N ALA A 300 -20.80 -13.48 13.31
CA ALA A 300 -20.52 -12.84 14.61
C ALA A 300 -19.24 -13.38 15.29
N ILE A 301 -18.80 -14.57 14.88
CA ILE A 301 -17.59 -15.25 15.37
C ILE A 301 -16.41 -14.82 14.49
N PRO A 302 -15.29 -14.33 15.07
CA PRO A 302 -14.15 -13.86 14.31
C PRO A 302 -13.40 -15.00 13.60
N TYR A 303 -12.76 -14.64 12.50
CA TYR A 303 -12.00 -15.54 11.64
C TYR A 303 -10.77 -14.80 11.09
N MET A 304 -9.76 -15.55 10.62
CA MET A 304 -8.51 -14.94 10.15
C MET A 304 -8.76 -14.06 8.91
N GLY A 305 -8.24 -12.83 8.95
CA GLY A 305 -8.42 -11.84 7.90
C GLY A 305 -9.74 -11.07 7.97
N ALA A 306 -10.59 -11.30 8.98
CA ALA A 306 -11.81 -10.53 9.16
C ALA A 306 -11.51 -9.03 9.28
N SER A 307 -12.39 -8.20 8.71
CA SER A 307 -12.29 -6.75 8.81
C SER A 307 -12.50 -6.29 10.25
N ILE A 308 -11.52 -5.61 10.83
CA ILE A 308 -11.64 -5.04 12.17
C ILE A 308 -11.14 -3.61 12.24
N CYS A 309 -11.76 -2.83 13.12
CA CYS A 309 -11.33 -1.49 13.50
C CYS A 309 -12.12 -1.08 14.74
N PRO A 310 -11.61 -0.22 15.62
CA PRO A 310 -12.48 0.45 16.57
C PRO A 310 -13.38 1.48 15.87
N ASP A 311 -14.53 1.78 16.48
CA ASP A 311 -15.63 2.50 15.79
C ASP A 311 -15.35 3.97 15.47
N SER A 312 -14.53 4.63 16.29
CA SER A 312 -14.20 6.05 16.19
C SER A 312 -13.15 6.39 15.13
N TYR A 313 -12.80 5.44 14.26
CA TYR A 313 -11.57 5.52 13.48
C TYR A 313 -11.77 5.43 11.97
N VAL A 314 -10.85 6.07 11.26
CA VAL A 314 -10.73 5.99 9.81
C VAL A 314 -9.90 4.75 9.48
N GLY A 315 -10.51 3.79 8.78
CA GLY A 315 -9.86 2.56 8.39
C GLY A 315 -10.47 1.23 8.83
N SER A 316 -9.78 0.15 8.45
CA SER A 316 -10.02 -1.27 8.67
C SER A 316 -8.71 -2.03 8.46
N GLY A 317 -8.35 -2.91 9.41
CA GLY A 317 -7.24 -3.85 9.30
C GLY A 317 -7.71 -5.30 9.41
N SER A 318 -6.76 -6.22 9.54
CA SER A 318 -7.05 -7.65 9.62
C SER A 318 -7.10 -8.14 11.06
N PHE A 319 -8.13 -8.92 11.37
CA PHE A 319 -8.12 -9.82 12.51
C PHE A 319 -7.08 -10.90 12.26
N GLY A 320 -6.03 -10.94 13.08
CA GLY A 320 -4.96 -11.92 12.91
C GLY A 320 -5.42 -13.30 13.31
N CYS A 321 -5.58 -13.50 14.62
CA CYS A 321 -6.03 -14.75 15.19
C CYS A 321 -6.52 -14.56 16.63
N VAL A 322 -7.03 -15.64 17.21
CA VAL A 322 -7.31 -15.78 18.62
C VAL A 322 -6.13 -16.45 19.32
N VAL A 323 -5.72 -15.92 20.46
CA VAL A 323 -4.72 -16.49 21.36
C VAL A 323 -5.28 -16.60 22.77
N THR A 324 -4.84 -17.59 23.53
CA THR A 324 -5.16 -17.75 24.95
C THR A 324 -3.89 -17.55 25.75
N LEU A 325 -3.99 -16.68 26.76
CA LEU A 325 -2.93 -16.42 27.73
C LEU A 325 -3.16 -17.32 28.93
N GLY A 326 -2.18 -18.16 29.27
CA GLY A 326 -2.30 -19.12 30.38
C GLY A 326 -2.69 -18.42 31.68
N GLY A 327 -3.92 -18.67 32.15
CA GLY A 327 -4.48 -18.09 33.37
C GLY A 327 -5.19 -16.73 33.25
N SER A 328 -5.15 -16.07 32.09
CA SER A 328 -5.70 -14.70 31.92
C SER A 328 -6.88 -14.60 30.94
N GLY A 329 -7.10 -15.63 30.11
CA GLY A 329 -8.25 -15.72 29.20
C GLY A 329 -7.88 -15.67 27.72
N THR A 330 -8.89 -15.48 26.87
CA THR A 330 -8.79 -15.55 25.41
C THR A 330 -8.93 -14.17 24.77
N TYR A 331 -8.00 -13.86 23.86
CA TYR A 331 -7.83 -12.55 23.25
C TYR A 331 -7.75 -12.67 21.74
N GLY A 332 -8.27 -11.67 21.04
CA GLY A 332 -7.97 -11.40 19.65
C GLY A 332 -6.62 -10.70 19.54
N LEU A 333 -5.87 -11.07 18.51
CA LEU A 333 -4.57 -10.53 18.16
C LEU A 333 -4.65 -9.82 16.80
N THR A 334 -4.13 -8.61 16.74
CA THR A 334 -3.95 -7.83 15.51
C THR A 334 -2.74 -6.91 15.65
N ALA A 335 -2.46 -6.07 14.66
CA ALA A 335 -1.40 -5.08 14.74
C ALA A 335 -1.81 -3.87 15.61
N CYS A 336 -0.85 -3.24 16.29
CA CYS A 336 -1.11 -2.10 17.18
C CYS A 336 -1.83 -0.96 16.44
N HIS A 337 -1.34 -0.60 15.26
CA HIS A 337 -1.98 0.42 14.42
C HIS A 337 -3.34 0.05 13.84
N VAL A 338 -3.77 -1.21 13.90
CA VAL A 338 -5.15 -1.58 13.55
C VAL A 338 -6.09 -1.32 14.72
N ALA A 339 -5.61 -1.53 15.95
CA ALA A 339 -6.35 -1.25 17.18
C ALA A 339 -6.31 0.24 17.59
N LEU A 340 -5.29 0.97 17.14
CA LEU A 340 -5.10 2.41 17.35
C LEU A 340 -4.75 3.08 16.01
N PRO A 341 -5.67 3.10 15.04
CA PRO A 341 -5.36 3.63 13.70
C PRO A 341 -5.24 5.16 13.73
N THR A 342 -4.30 5.66 12.94
CA THR A 342 -3.82 7.05 13.03
C THR A 342 -3.96 7.75 11.68
N SER A 343 -5.19 8.05 11.25
CA SER A 343 -5.57 8.59 9.91
C SER A 343 -5.91 7.56 8.83
N ASP A 344 -6.45 8.10 7.73
CA ASP A 344 -6.71 7.48 6.42
C ASP A 344 -5.47 7.01 5.66
N GLY A 345 -4.28 7.07 6.27
CA GLY A 345 -3.03 6.62 5.69
C GLY A 345 -2.44 7.56 4.63
N GLU A 346 -2.88 8.82 4.61
CA GLU A 346 -2.18 9.90 3.90
C GLU A 346 -1.08 10.55 4.73
N VAL A 347 -1.16 10.40 6.06
CA VAL A 347 -0.23 11.01 6.99
C VAL A 347 0.33 9.99 7.96
N SER A 348 1.59 10.23 8.30
CA SER A 348 2.33 9.51 9.32
C SER A 348 1.61 9.41 10.67
N TYR A 349 1.81 8.32 11.42
CA TYR A 349 1.46 8.12 12.85
C TYR A 349 1.88 9.26 13.78
N ALA A 350 2.82 10.08 13.34
CA ALA A 350 3.27 11.22 14.10
C ALA A 350 2.80 12.58 13.60
N ASP A 351 2.07 12.65 12.49
CA ASP A 351 1.35 13.86 12.17
C ASP A 351 0.32 14.11 13.29
N PRO A 352 0.31 15.27 13.96
CA PRO A 352 -0.73 15.58 14.94
C PRO A 352 -2.15 15.44 14.38
N LYS A 353 -2.35 15.56 13.06
CA LYS A 353 -3.61 15.25 12.36
C LYS A 353 -3.94 13.76 12.38
N ALA A 354 -2.94 12.91 12.25
CA ALA A 354 -3.07 11.45 12.34
C ALA A 354 -3.49 10.98 13.73
N GLN A 355 -2.90 11.60 14.75
CA GLN A 355 -3.14 11.26 16.14
C GLN A 355 -4.50 11.76 16.66
N ARG A 356 -5.21 12.64 15.93
CA ARG A 356 -6.53 13.16 16.35
C ARG A 356 -7.56 12.08 16.60
N ASN A 357 -7.39 10.92 15.96
CA ASN A 357 -8.32 9.80 16.10
C ASN A 357 -7.94 8.90 17.29
N ILE A 358 -6.72 8.99 17.82
CA ILE A 358 -6.29 8.25 19.01
C ILE A 358 -6.73 9.04 20.25
N PRO A 359 -7.34 8.40 21.26
CA PRO A 359 -7.54 9.01 22.56
C PRO A 359 -6.22 9.56 23.11
N ALA A 360 -6.23 10.81 23.56
CA ALA A 360 -5.01 11.53 23.96
C ALA A 360 -4.23 10.78 25.04
N GLU A 361 -4.96 10.12 25.95
CA GLU A 361 -4.42 9.29 27.03
C GLU A 361 -3.68 8.03 26.55
N LEU A 362 -3.84 7.62 25.30
CA LEU A 362 -3.14 6.47 24.71
C LEU A 362 -1.89 6.88 23.92
N ILE A 363 -1.73 8.16 23.59
CA ILE A 363 -0.59 8.66 22.82
C ILE A 363 0.74 8.42 23.56
N ASP A 364 0.75 8.62 24.89
CA ASP A 364 1.94 8.45 25.72
C ASP A 364 2.42 6.99 25.80
N PHE A 365 1.55 6.03 25.51
CA PHE A 365 1.89 4.61 25.46
C PHE A 365 2.39 4.16 24.08
N LEU A 366 2.33 4.99 23.03
CA LEU A 366 2.78 4.59 21.71
C LEU A 366 4.27 4.21 21.66
N PRO A 367 5.21 4.87 22.35
CA PRO A 367 6.62 4.50 22.29
C PRO A 367 6.98 3.23 23.09
N THR A 368 6.19 2.88 24.11
CA THR A 368 6.55 1.84 25.10
C THR A 368 5.57 0.67 25.13
N GLY A 369 4.37 0.86 24.58
CA GLY A 369 3.24 -0.04 24.72
C GLY A 369 2.47 0.17 26.02
N ALA A 370 1.29 -0.43 26.10
CA ALA A 370 0.49 -0.49 27.32
C ALA A 370 0.37 -1.93 27.80
N ALA A 371 0.77 -2.17 29.05
CA ALA A 371 0.66 -3.47 29.69
C ALA A 371 -0.81 -3.83 29.99
N LEU A 372 -1.05 -5.11 30.27
CA LEU A 372 -2.40 -5.59 30.55
C LEU A 372 -3.01 -4.85 31.76
N GLY A 373 -4.14 -4.18 31.55
CA GLY A 373 -4.88 -3.48 32.61
C GLY A 373 -4.47 -2.02 32.83
N THR A 374 -3.51 -1.49 32.07
CA THR A 374 -3.05 -0.09 32.23
C THR A 374 -3.77 0.89 31.31
N ILE A 375 -4.62 0.41 30.39
CA ILE A 375 -5.28 1.24 29.38
C ILE A 375 -6.52 1.92 29.97
N PRO A 376 -6.51 3.26 30.16
CA PRO A 376 -7.71 4.02 30.48
C PRO A 376 -8.66 4.04 29.26
N SER A 377 -9.97 3.97 29.49
CA SER A 377 -11.00 4.16 28.45
C SER A 377 -10.74 3.40 27.15
N ALA A 378 -10.56 2.09 27.26
CA ALA A 378 -10.17 1.24 26.16
C ALA A 378 -11.14 1.27 24.95
N PRO A 379 -10.66 1.57 23.72
CA PRO A 379 -11.48 1.54 22.52
C PRO A 379 -11.98 0.10 22.26
N VAL A 380 -13.24 -0.03 21.83
CA VAL A 380 -13.86 -1.32 21.52
C VAL A 380 -13.62 -1.67 20.06
N ILE A 381 -12.97 -2.81 19.83
CA ILE A 381 -12.74 -3.34 18.49
C ILE A 381 -14.06 -3.89 17.92
N LYS A 382 -14.40 -3.45 16.71
CA LYS A 382 -15.58 -3.87 15.97
C LYS A 382 -15.21 -4.83 14.84
N MET A 383 -16.15 -5.73 14.52
CA MET A 383 -16.07 -6.66 13.41
C MET A 383 -17.49 -6.92 12.84
N PRO A 384 -17.70 -6.76 11.52
CA PRO A 384 -16.80 -6.09 10.58
C PRO A 384 -16.53 -4.62 10.97
N SER A 385 -15.54 -3.98 10.37
CA SER A 385 -15.37 -2.54 10.57
C SER A 385 -16.57 -1.77 9.97
N ARG A 386 -16.92 -0.63 10.60
CA ARG A 386 -17.98 0.26 10.07
C ARG A 386 -17.64 0.78 8.68
N ASN A 387 -16.36 1.05 8.40
CA ASN A 387 -15.91 1.59 7.11
C ASN A 387 -16.10 0.58 5.98
N ASP A 388 -15.77 -0.68 6.21
CA ASP A 388 -15.96 -1.72 5.19
C ASP A 388 -17.44 -1.99 4.92
N LEU A 389 -18.28 -1.94 5.95
CA LEU A 389 -19.73 -2.06 5.76
C LEU A 389 -20.31 -0.88 4.98
N LYS A 390 -19.80 0.35 5.19
CA LYS A 390 -20.20 1.52 4.39
C LYS A 390 -19.75 1.38 2.93
N ASP A 391 -18.54 0.88 2.69
CA ASP A 391 -18.04 0.68 1.34
C ASP A 391 -18.79 -0.47 0.63
N LEU A 392 -19.11 -1.56 1.33
CA LEU A 392 -19.99 -2.63 0.82
C LEU A 392 -21.41 -2.13 0.52
N LYS A 393 -21.98 -1.30 1.39
CA LYS A 393 -23.29 -0.68 1.15
C LYS A 393 -23.27 0.13 -0.15
N ARG A 394 -22.24 0.97 -0.34
CA ARG A 394 -22.09 1.77 -1.57
C ARG A 394 -21.95 0.86 -2.79
N TYR A 395 -21.09 -0.15 -2.72
CA TYR A 395 -20.86 -1.09 -3.81
C TYR A 395 -22.13 -1.85 -4.20
N TYR A 396 -22.84 -2.47 -3.26
CA TYR A 396 -24.05 -3.22 -3.57
C TYR A 396 -25.16 -2.32 -4.11
N GLN A 397 -25.31 -1.10 -3.57
CA GLN A 397 -26.26 -0.14 -4.12
C GLN A 397 -25.91 0.22 -5.57
N GLN A 398 -24.66 0.58 -5.84
CA GLN A 398 -24.19 0.89 -7.19
C GLN A 398 -24.42 -0.27 -8.16
N ARG A 399 -24.09 -1.51 -7.76
CA ARG A 399 -24.33 -2.71 -8.59
C ARG A 399 -25.81 -2.94 -8.85
N ILE A 400 -26.69 -2.68 -7.89
CA ILE A 400 -28.14 -2.76 -8.11
C ILE A 400 -28.58 -1.72 -9.14
N ASP A 401 -28.10 -0.48 -9.01
CA ASP A 401 -28.48 0.63 -9.89
C ASP A 401 -27.99 0.38 -11.33
N GLU A 402 -26.73 -0.03 -11.51
CA GLU A 402 -26.14 -0.40 -12.81
C GLU A 402 -26.91 -1.54 -13.50
N GLU A 403 -27.26 -2.59 -12.77
CA GLU A 403 -27.97 -3.74 -13.32
C GLU A 403 -29.44 -3.41 -13.61
N LYS A 404 -30.07 -2.56 -12.80
CA LYS A 404 -31.41 -2.03 -13.09
C LYS A 404 -31.38 -1.19 -14.36
N GLU A 405 -30.40 -0.31 -14.52
CA GLU A 405 -30.23 0.49 -15.74
C GLU A 405 -30.00 -0.39 -16.98
N ALA A 406 -29.12 -1.38 -16.87
CA ALA A 406 -28.88 -2.35 -17.95
C ALA A 406 -30.16 -3.14 -18.32
N SER A 407 -30.97 -3.49 -17.32
CA SER A 407 -32.23 -4.21 -17.51
C SER A 407 -33.32 -3.38 -18.20
N LEU A 408 -33.22 -2.04 -18.23
CA LEU A 408 -34.21 -1.16 -18.89
C LEU A 408 -34.37 -1.47 -20.38
N ARG A 409 -33.31 -1.94 -21.04
CA ARG A 409 -33.34 -2.39 -22.45
C ARG A 409 -34.27 -3.59 -22.67
N LEU A 410 -34.60 -4.31 -21.60
CA LEU A 410 -35.48 -5.47 -21.58
C LEU A 410 -36.79 -5.19 -20.84
N ASN A 411 -37.18 -3.92 -20.64
CA ASN A 411 -38.45 -3.57 -19.98
C ASN A 411 -39.67 -4.22 -20.64
N TYR A 412 -39.65 -4.39 -21.96
CA TYR A 412 -40.72 -5.08 -22.68
C TYR A 412 -40.89 -6.54 -22.21
N VAL A 413 -39.80 -7.21 -21.81
CA VAL A 413 -39.85 -8.56 -21.22
C VAL A 413 -40.55 -8.51 -19.86
N ALA A 414 -40.21 -7.53 -19.02
CA ALA A 414 -40.84 -7.31 -17.72
C ALA A 414 -42.35 -7.06 -17.85
N GLU A 415 -42.75 -6.20 -18.80
CA GLU A 415 -44.15 -5.89 -19.09
C GLU A 415 -44.92 -7.14 -19.53
N VAL A 416 -44.37 -7.95 -20.44
CA VAL A 416 -44.97 -9.20 -20.89
C VAL A 416 -45.11 -10.19 -19.73
N LEU A 417 -44.08 -10.38 -18.91
CA LEU A 417 -44.12 -11.27 -17.74
C LEU A 417 -45.14 -10.81 -16.69
N ALA A 418 -45.29 -9.50 -16.49
CA ALA A 418 -46.27 -8.94 -15.55
C ALA A 418 -47.73 -9.21 -15.94
N THR A 419 -48.01 -9.50 -17.22
CA THR A 419 -49.36 -9.89 -17.66
C THR A 419 -49.78 -11.28 -17.16
N GLY A 420 -48.81 -12.15 -16.87
CA GLY A 420 -49.05 -13.56 -16.54
C GLY A 420 -49.62 -14.40 -17.69
N ASP A 421 -49.60 -13.90 -18.94
CA ASP A 421 -50.12 -14.60 -20.12
C ASP A 421 -49.05 -15.56 -20.72
N PRO A 422 -49.25 -16.89 -20.65
CA PRO A 422 -48.29 -17.85 -21.19
C PRO A 422 -48.13 -17.80 -22.71
N GLU A 423 -49.13 -17.30 -23.45
CA GLU A 423 -49.04 -17.17 -24.91
C GLU A 423 -48.17 -15.97 -25.31
N LEU A 424 -48.21 -14.89 -24.53
CA LEU A 424 -47.31 -13.75 -24.75
C LEU A 424 -45.86 -14.08 -24.35
N GLU A 425 -45.64 -14.86 -23.28
CA GLU A 425 -44.29 -15.31 -22.90
C GLU A 425 -43.64 -16.18 -23.99
N LYS A 426 -44.42 -17.00 -24.72
CA LYS A 426 -43.91 -17.84 -25.84
C LYS A 426 -43.38 -17.02 -27.02
N ILE A 427 -43.82 -15.77 -27.17
CA ILE A 427 -43.42 -14.88 -28.28
C ILE A 427 -42.11 -14.16 -27.96
N LEU A 428 -41.69 -14.10 -26.69
CA LEU A 428 -40.43 -13.47 -26.29
C LEU A 428 -39.21 -14.19 -26.89
N PRO A 429 -38.20 -13.45 -27.36
CA PRO A 429 -36.91 -14.04 -27.70
C PRO A 429 -36.33 -14.79 -26.49
N ARG A 430 -35.98 -16.07 -26.67
CA ARG A 430 -35.44 -16.90 -25.57
C ARG A 430 -34.19 -16.30 -24.93
N GLY A 431 -33.35 -15.63 -25.72
CA GLY A 431 -32.15 -14.93 -25.24
C GLY A 431 -32.52 -13.82 -24.26
N ASP A 432 -33.41 -12.92 -24.67
CA ASP A 432 -33.86 -11.77 -23.87
C ASP A 432 -34.56 -12.22 -22.58
N LEU A 433 -35.42 -13.23 -22.64
CA LEU A 433 -36.05 -13.80 -21.45
C LEU A 433 -35.03 -14.41 -20.47
N ALA A 434 -34.02 -15.12 -20.99
CA ALA A 434 -32.96 -15.70 -20.16
C ALA A 434 -32.08 -14.63 -19.52
N THR A 435 -31.70 -13.60 -20.30
CA THR A 435 -30.92 -12.45 -19.83
C THR A 435 -31.70 -11.65 -18.79
N TYR A 436 -32.98 -11.35 -19.01
CA TYR A 436 -33.82 -10.67 -18.02
C TYR A 436 -33.91 -11.46 -16.71
N LYS A 437 -34.21 -12.76 -16.78
CA LYS A 437 -34.22 -13.65 -15.59
C LYS A 437 -32.85 -13.74 -14.92
N GLN A 438 -31.75 -13.50 -15.63
CA GLN A 438 -30.41 -13.42 -15.04
C GLN A 438 -30.22 -12.10 -14.27
N PHE A 439 -30.65 -10.96 -14.84
CA PHE A 439 -30.64 -9.67 -14.15
C PHE A 439 -31.47 -9.70 -12.87
N GLU A 440 -32.71 -10.20 -12.92
CA GLU A 440 -33.57 -10.29 -11.72
C GLU A 440 -32.90 -11.11 -10.60
N ARG A 441 -32.36 -12.30 -10.93
CA ARG A 441 -31.66 -13.14 -9.96
C ARG A 441 -30.40 -12.47 -9.40
N PHE A 442 -29.69 -11.67 -10.20
CA PHE A 442 -28.53 -10.93 -9.73
C PHE A 442 -28.93 -9.79 -8.80
N ILE A 443 -29.95 -9.01 -9.17
CA ILE A 443 -30.50 -7.91 -8.37
C ILE A 443 -31.01 -8.44 -7.03
N GLU A 444 -31.82 -9.50 -7.02
CA GLU A 444 -32.37 -10.10 -5.79
C GLU A 444 -31.26 -10.54 -4.82
N ARG A 445 -30.21 -11.21 -5.32
CA ARG A 445 -29.07 -11.63 -4.48
C ARG A 445 -28.32 -10.42 -3.92
N THR A 446 -28.11 -9.40 -4.74
CA THR A 446 -27.40 -8.18 -4.32
C THR A 446 -28.23 -7.38 -3.31
N GLU A 447 -29.55 -7.30 -3.47
CA GLU A 447 -30.48 -6.69 -2.51
C GLU A 447 -30.50 -7.44 -1.18
N ASN A 448 -30.42 -8.78 -1.19
CA ASN A 448 -30.26 -9.59 0.03
C ASN A 448 -28.94 -9.25 0.75
N SER A 449 -27.82 -9.20 0.02
CA SER A 449 -26.52 -8.80 0.59
C SER A 449 -26.55 -7.38 1.15
N LEU A 450 -27.18 -6.43 0.44
CA LEU A 450 -27.36 -5.05 0.91
C LEU A 450 -28.22 -5.00 2.19
N SER A 451 -29.28 -5.82 2.27
CA SER A 451 -30.11 -5.95 3.47
C SER A 451 -29.30 -6.46 4.67
N LYS A 452 -28.49 -7.51 4.49
CA LYS A 452 -27.56 -8.00 5.53
C LYS A 452 -26.58 -6.92 6.00
N VAL A 453 -25.99 -6.16 5.06
CA VAL A 453 -25.08 -5.05 5.38
C VAL A 453 -25.79 -3.95 6.18
N ASN A 454 -26.99 -3.55 5.77
CA ASN A 454 -27.79 -2.57 6.51
C ASN A 454 -28.16 -3.06 7.91
N GLY A 455 -28.47 -4.35 8.06
CA GLY A 455 -28.70 -4.98 9.37
C GLY A 455 -27.50 -4.84 10.29
N LEU A 456 -26.30 -5.22 9.83
CA LEU A 456 -25.06 -5.07 10.62
C LEU A 456 -24.72 -3.61 10.94
N LEU A 457 -24.95 -2.69 9.99
CA LEU A 457 -24.78 -1.25 10.24
C LEU A 457 -25.74 -0.74 11.33
N GLY A 458 -26.98 -1.23 11.35
CA GLY A 458 -27.95 -0.93 12.41
C GLY A 458 -27.58 -1.53 13.77
N GLU A 459 -26.80 -2.60 13.78
CA GLU A 459 -26.37 -3.32 14.98
C GLU A 459 -24.94 -2.97 15.42
N MET A 460 -24.30 -1.95 14.83
CA MET A 460 -22.88 -1.61 15.04
C MET A 460 -22.51 -1.39 16.51
N ASP A 461 -23.42 -0.77 17.25
CA ASP A 461 -23.23 -0.42 18.67
C ASP A 461 -23.66 -1.55 19.62
N THR A 462 -24.14 -2.67 19.08
CA THR A 462 -24.55 -3.83 19.87
C THR A 462 -23.38 -4.78 20.15
N PRO A 463 -23.55 -5.75 21.08
CA PRO A 463 -22.59 -6.83 21.26
C PRO A 463 -22.37 -7.68 20.01
N ARG A 464 -23.27 -7.68 19.02
CA ARG A 464 -23.13 -8.49 17.80
C ARG A 464 -21.93 -8.06 16.96
N CYS A 465 -21.65 -6.77 16.83
CA CYS A 465 -20.50 -6.27 16.07
C CYS A 465 -19.27 -5.99 16.96
N SER A 466 -19.39 -6.10 18.29
CA SER A 466 -18.29 -5.80 19.22
C SER A 466 -17.48 -7.06 19.55
N LEU A 467 -16.16 -7.04 19.35
CA LEU A 467 -15.28 -8.15 19.78
C LEU A 467 -14.86 -7.97 21.24
N GLY A 468 -14.37 -6.79 21.59
CA GLY A 468 -14.02 -6.42 22.96
C GLY A 468 -13.10 -5.19 23.04
N PRO A 469 -12.88 -4.64 24.25
CA PRO A 469 -12.04 -3.47 24.47
C PRO A 469 -10.55 -3.78 24.33
N LEU A 470 -9.75 -2.87 23.77
CA LEU A 470 -8.29 -2.98 23.77
C LEU A 470 -7.73 -3.10 25.20
N ARG A 471 -6.86 -4.07 25.47
CA ARG A 471 -6.33 -4.30 26.84
C ARG A 471 -4.83 -4.28 26.97
N CYS A 472 -4.11 -4.55 25.89
CA CYS A 472 -2.66 -4.54 25.88
C CYS A 472 -2.18 -4.30 24.44
N PHE A 473 -1.08 -3.57 24.27
CA PHE A 473 -0.45 -3.40 22.97
C PHE A 473 1.03 -3.08 23.11
N SER A 474 1.79 -3.36 22.06
CA SER A 474 3.24 -3.21 22.01
C SER A 474 3.71 -1.76 21.86
N GLY A 475 2.84 -0.88 21.39
CA GLY A 475 3.24 0.40 20.82
C GLY A 475 3.99 0.20 19.50
N PHE A 476 4.68 1.25 19.06
CA PHE A 476 5.55 1.28 17.89
C PHE A 476 6.99 1.33 18.36
N ARG A 477 7.53 0.16 18.70
CA ARG A 477 8.87 0.07 19.29
C ARG A 477 9.71 -1.01 18.66
N LYS A 478 11.00 -0.97 19.00
CA LYS A 478 11.99 -1.96 18.63
C LYS A 478 12.19 -2.85 19.85
N ASP A 479 12.18 -4.15 19.64
CA ASP A 479 12.61 -5.10 20.64
C ASP A 479 14.10 -4.87 20.96
N GLU A 480 14.43 -4.66 22.23
CA GLU A 480 15.79 -4.31 22.68
C GLU A 480 16.78 -5.46 22.42
N ASP A 481 16.33 -6.70 22.56
CA ASP A 481 17.17 -7.89 22.46
C ASP A 481 17.46 -8.26 21.00
N THR A 482 16.45 -8.22 20.14
CA THR A 482 16.55 -8.69 18.75
C THR A 482 16.67 -7.57 17.71
N GLY A 483 16.36 -6.32 18.10
CA GLY A 483 16.27 -5.19 17.20
C GLY A 483 15.07 -5.25 16.25
N MET A 484 14.12 -6.16 16.44
CA MET A 484 12.97 -6.35 15.55
C MET A 484 11.84 -5.36 15.86
N ILE A 485 11.05 -4.99 14.87
CA ILE A 485 9.87 -4.15 15.06
C ILE A 485 8.78 -4.89 15.84
N LEU A 486 8.18 -4.20 16.80
CA LEU A 486 7.04 -4.66 17.59
C LEU A 486 5.82 -3.79 17.26
N ASN A 487 4.73 -4.43 16.84
CA ASN A 487 3.49 -3.78 16.41
C ASN A 487 2.31 -4.74 16.52
N TRP A 488 1.85 -4.99 17.75
CA TRP A 488 0.76 -5.91 18.05
C TRP A 488 -0.17 -5.35 19.13
N ALA A 489 -1.41 -5.81 19.14
CA ALA A 489 -2.44 -5.45 20.11
C ALA A 489 -3.31 -6.66 20.48
N LEU A 490 -3.78 -6.67 21.73
CA LEU A 490 -4.64 -7.69 22.32
C LEU A 490 -5.91 -7.08 22.90
N PHE A 491 -7.04 -7.71 22.60
CA PHE A 491 -8.36 -7.38 23.14
C PHE A 491 -9.09 -8.68 23.52
N PRO A 492 -9.74 -8.77 24.69
CA PRO A 492 -10.45 -9.97 25.09
C PRO A 492 -11.63 -10.17 24.15
N ILE A 493 -11.94 -11.43 23.84
CA ILE A 493 -13.09 -11.77 23.01
C ILE A 493 -14.26 -12.16 23.93
N ASP A 494 -15.45 -11.66 23.65
CA ASP A 494 -16.68 -12.11 24.30
C ASP A 494 -16.76 -13.65 24.28
N SER A 495 -17.03 -14.28 25.42
CA SER A 495 -17.01 -15.73 25.56
C SER A 495 -17.95 -16.45 24.58
N ARG A 496 -19.03 -15.80 24.14
CA ARG A 496 -19.98 -16.32 23.16
C ARG A 496 -19.45 -16.30 21.72
N LYS A 497 -18.37 -15.56 21.49
CA LYS A 497 -17.72 -15.37 20.19
C LYS A 497 -16.35 -16.04 20.11
N ILE A 498 -15.88 -16.68 21.17
CA ILE A 498 -14.60 -17.40 21.12
C ILE A 498 -14.77 -18.55 20.12
N PRO A 499 -14.04 -18.56 18.99
CA PRO A 499 -14.06 -19.68 18.09
C PRO A 499 -13.35 -20.87 18.73
N SER A 500 -13.80 -22.09 18.39
CA SER A 500 -13.13 -23.33 18.82
C SER A 500 -11.72 -23.49 18.24
N GLU A 501 -11.44 -22.81 17.13
CA GLU A 501 -10.17 -22.82 16.42
C GLU A 501 -9.98 -21.54 15.58
N ASN A 502 -8.76 -21.25 15.17
CA ASN A 502 -8.48 -20.18 14.22
C ASN A 502 -8.92 -20.57 12.79
N ARG A 503 -10.17 -20.23 12.45
CA ARG A 503 -10.82 -20.58 11.18
C ARG A 503 -10.28 -19.78 9.99
N ILE A 504 -10.11 -20.48 8.87
CA ILE A 504 -9.93 -19.96 7.51
C ILE A 504 -11.33 -19.69 6.88
N PRO A 505 -11.59 -18.50 6.29
CA PRO A 505 -12.83 -18.20 5.56
C PRO A 505 -13.16 -19.24 4.48
N GLU A 506 -14.42 -19.59 4.31
CA GLU A 506 -14.91 -20.55 3.32
C GLU A 506 -14.58 -20.13 1.89
N HIS A 507 -14.73 -18.85 1.56
CA HIS A 507 -14.39 -18.36 0.21
C HIS A 507 -12.90 -18.54 -0.10
N SER A 508 -12.05 -18.34 0.92
CA SER A 508 -10.62 -18.61 0.81
C SER A 508 -10.33 -20.11 0.69
N ARG A 509 -11.14 -21.01 1.27
CA ARG A 509 -10.91 -22.46 1.22
C ARG A 509 -10.89 -23.03 -0.19
N ALA A 510 -11.70 -22.51 -1.12
CA ALA A 510 -11.72 -23.02 -2.50
C ALA A 510 -10.37 -22.77 -3.20
N VAL A 511 -9.85 -21.54 -3.12
CA VAL A 511 -8.50 -21.20 -3.61
C VAL A 511 -7.44 -22.02 -2.85
N PHE A 512 -7.59 -22.11 -1.54
CA PHE A 512 -6.68 -22.82 -0.65
C PHE A 512 -6.56 -24.32 -0.97
N GLN A 513 -7.66 -25.01 -1.25
CA GLN A 513 -7.70 -26.43 -1.60
C GLN A 513 -7.00 -26.73 -2.93
N THR A 514 -7.04 -25.78 -3.88
CA THR A 514 -6.31 -25.91 -5.15
C THR A 514 -4.80 -25.68 -4.98
N CYS A 515 -4.39 -24.80 -4.07
CA CYS A 515 -2.97 -24.48 -3.84
C CYS A 515 -2.25 -25.46 -2.90
N LEU A 516 -2.99 -26.11 -1.99
CA LEU A 516 -2.46 -26.99 -0.97
C LEU A 516 -3.36 -28.22 -0.85
N VAL A 517 -3.04 -29.27 -1.60
CA VAL A 517 -3.71 -30.56 -1.48
C VAL A 517 -3.65 -31.03 -0.02
N GLY A 518 -4.81 -31.09 0.65
CA GLY A 518 -4.95 -31.66 1.99
C GLY A 518 -4.73 -30.72 3.18
N TYR A 519 -4.56 -29.42 2.98
CA TYR A 519 -4.49 -28.50 4.11
C TYR A 519 -5.88 -27.92 4.44
N SER A 520 -6.41 -28.35 5.58
CA SER A 520 -7.63 -27.83 6.23
C SER A 520 -7.37 -27.47 7.70
N ARG A 521 -6.10 -27.41 8.11
CA ARG A 521 -5.75 -27.39 9.53
C ARG A 521 -5.79 -25.97 10.11
N PRO A 522 -6.33 -25.80 11.33
CA PRO A 522 -6.23 -24.55 12.07
C PRO A 522 -4.76 -24.22 12.42
N LEU A 523 -4.52 -23.03 12.95
CA LEU A 523 -3.20 -22.70 13.52
C LEU A 523 -2.89 -23.63 14.70
N ILE A 524 -1.73 -24.30 14.67
CA ILE A 524 -1.34 -25.32 15.65
C ILE A 524 -0.22 -24.91 16.60
N GLY A 525 0.51 -23.83 16.30
CA GLY A 525 1.59 -23.36 17.17
C GLY A 525 2.43 -22.24 16.57
N TYR A 526 3.51 -21.89 17.25
CA TYR A 526 4.44 -20.82 16.84
C TYR A 526 5.79 -21.43 16.52
N THR A 527 6.35 -21.09 15.36
CA THR A 527 7.74 -21.42 15.03
C THR A 527 8.42 -20.21 14.42
N PRO A 528 9.72 -19.99 14.69
CA PRO A 528 10.47 -18.94 14.01
C PRO A 528 10.37 -19.09 12.48
N PRO A 529 10.36 -17.97 11.74
CA PRO A 529 10.40 -18.01 10.29
C PRO A 529 11.69 -18.68 9.81
N MET A 530 11.56 -19.67 8.93
CA MET A 530 12.70 -20.29 8.27
C MET A 530 12.92 -19.65 6.89
N THR A 531 14.17 -19.49 6.52
CA THR A 531 14.58 -18.85 5.26
C THR A 531 14.10 -19.67 4.06
N GLU A 532 13.61 -18.99 3.01
CA GLU A 532 12.98 -19.56 1.80
C GLU A 532 11.74 -20.45 2.03
N GLU A 533 11.25 -20.53 3.29
CA GLU A 533 10.07 -21.31 3.61
C GLU A 533 8.82 -20.73 2.92
N PRO A 534 7.98 -21.58 2.28
CA PRO A 534 6.71 -21.14 1.73
C PRO A 534 5.75 -20.76 2.86
N VAL A 535 5.20 -19.56 2.76
CA VAL A 535 4.27 -19.01 3.75
C VAL A 535 3.01 -18.49 3.09
N PHE A 536 1.97 -18.38 3.90
CA PHE A 536 0.65 -17.95 3.51
C PHE A 536 0.15 -16.93 4.52
N LYS A 537 -0.80 -16.10 4.10
CA LYS A 537 -1.59 -15.29 5.01
C LYS A 537 -3.02 -15.17 4.50
N ILE A 538 -3.91 -14.78 5.40
CA ILE A 538 -5.28 -14.37 5.06
C ILE A 538 -5.48 -12.98 5.64
N GLY A 539 -5.64 -12.00 4.75
CA GLY A 539 -5.82 -10.61 5.13
C GLY A 539 -7.14 -10.05 4.62
N ARG A 540 -7.59 -8.96 5.25
CA ARG A 540 -8.82 -8.23 4.92
C ARG A 540 -8.90 -7.89 3.44
N THR A 541 -7.77 -7.50 2.84
CA THR A 541 -7.76 -6.84 1.54
C THR A 541 -7.36 -7.75 0.41
N THR A 542 -6.20 -8.40 0.52
CA THR A 542 -5.75 -9.29 -0.57
C THR A 542 -6.19 -10.74 -0.36
N GLY A 543 -7.00 -11.01 0.68
CA GLY A 543 -7.53 -12.34 0.97
C GLY A 543 -6.40 -13.33 1.27
N PHE A 544 -6.51 -14.53 0.70
CA PHE A 544 -5.45 -15.53 0.75
C PHE A 544 -4.34 -15.21 -0.26
N THR A 545 -3.10 -15.17 0.23
CA THR A 545 -1.91 -15.01 -0.63
C THR A 545 -0.78 -15.95 -0.19
N LYS A 546 0.15 -16.18 -1.11
CA LYS A 546 1.30 -17.07 -0.93
C LYS A 546 2.60 -16.32 -1.17
N GLY A 547 3.61 -16.62 -0.38
CA GLY A 547 4.94 -16.01 -0.48
C GLY A 547 6.05 -16.93 0.02
N LYS A 548 7.25 -16.38 0.07
CA LYS A 548 8.45 -17.01 0.64
C LYS A 548 9.17 -16.02 1.55
N ILE A 549 9.73 -16.53 2.65
CA ILE A 549 10.55 -15.72 3.55
C ILE A 549 11.89 -15.41 2.89
N ASN A 550 12.23 -14.13 2.75
CA ASN A 550 13.53 -13.70 2.26
C ASN A 550 14.59 -13.95 3.34
N PRO A 551 15.72 -14.63 3.04
CA PRO A 551 16.76 -14.88 4.04
C PRO A 551 17.50 -13.62 4.48
N ALA A 552 17.58 -12.60 3.60
CA ALA A 552 18.20 -11.35 3.94
C ALA A 552 17.34 -10.57 4.94
N LYS A 553 17.98 -10.14 6.03
CA LYS A 553 17.36 -9.29 7.05
C LYS A 553 17.00 -7.94 6.44
N SER A 554 15.75 -7.51 6.59
CA SER A 554 15.30 -6.19 6.15
C SER A 554 15.32 -5.19 7.30
N PHE A 555 15.62 -3.94 6.96
CA PHE A 555 15.60 -2.84 7.90
C PHE A 555 14.48 -1.88 7.55
N VAL A 556 13.75 -1.45 8.56
CA VAL A 556 12.61 -0.55 8.43
C VAL A 556 12.89 0.61 9.37
N LYS A 557 12.91 1.83 8.82
CA LYS A 557 13.21 3.02 9.60
C LYS A 557 12.19 3.23 10.69
N VAL A 558 10.91 2.99 10.36
CA VAL A 558 9.74 3.12 11.23
C VAL A 558 8.51 3.01 10.30
N LEU A 559 7.43 2.37 10.78
CA LEU A 559 6.07 2.62 10.28
C LEU A 559 5.71 4.05 10.70
N GLU A 560 6.21 5.00 9.93
CA GLU A 560 5.87 6.41 9.94
C GLU A 560 5.39 7.03 11.27
N ALA A 561 6.20 7.00 12.34
CA ALA A 561 6.17 8.00 13.41
C ALA A 561 7.35 9.01 13.24
N PRO A 562 7.30 9.97 12.30
CA PRO A 562 8.28 11.05 12.16
C PRO A 562 8.25 12.12 13.28
N TYR A 563 7.45 11.95 14.33
CA TYR A 563 7.35 12.80 15.53
C TYR A 563 6.75 12.00 16.70
N THR A 564 7.51 11.09 17.30
CA THR A 564 7.40 11.03 18.76
C THR A 564 7.92 12.38 19.27
N ARG A 565 7.04 13.38 19.38
CA ARG A 565 7.22 14.43 20.39
C ARG A 565 7.14 13.73 21.73
N VAL A 566 8.25 13.19 22.21
CA VAL A 566 8.45 13.13 23.65
C VAL A 566 8.83 14.56 24.04
N TRP A 567 7.80 15.29 24.50
CA TRP A 567 7.80 16.55 25.25
C TRP A 567 8.03 17.91 24.55
N PRO A 568 7.38 19.00 25.05
CA PRO A 568 7.77 20.38 24.74
C PRO A 568 9.20 20.61 25.18
N ALA A 569 10.08 20.92 24.23
CA ALA A 569 11.32 21.58 24.58
C ALA A 569 10.96 23.02 24.98
N GLU A 570 11.32 23.42 26.19
CA GLU A 570 11.65 24.83 26.40
C GLU A 570 12.76 25.21 25.41
N PRO A 571 12.73 26.42 24.83
CA PRO A 571 13.79 26.86 23.93
C PRO A 571 15.15 26.83 24.64
N GLY A 572 16.07 25.95 24.21
CA GLY A 572 17.49 26.06 24.59
C GLY A 572 18.28 24.82 25.04
N THR A 573 17.86 23.57 24.76
CA THR A 573 18.70 22.38 25.10
C THR A 573 19.31 21.73 23.85
N GLU A 574 20.65 21.70 23.80
CA GLU A 574 21.49 21.44 22.61
C GLU A 574 21.86 19.96 22.35
N HIS A 575 21.26 18.97 23.02
CA HIS A 575 21.63 17.56 22.80
C HIS A 575 20.40 16.65 22.69
N GLN A 576 19.84 16.55 21.47
CA GLN A 576 18.82 15.56 21.10
C GLN A 576 19.49 14.31 20.53
N GLN A 577 19.52 13.21 21.29
CA GLN A 577 19.78 11.88 20.75
C GLN A 577 18.58 11.47 19.89
N ILE A 578 18.82 11.15 18.61
CA ILE A 578 17.82 10.60 17.70
C ILE A 578 17.31 9.27 18.32
N PRO A 579 16.00 9.05 18.48
CA PRO A 579 15.48 7.81 19.06
C PRO A 579 15.99 6.57 18.31
N GLU A 580 16.43 5.56 19.06
CA GLU A 580 17.02 4.29 18.59
C GLU A 580 16.09 3.39 17.72
N LEU A 581 14.92 3.91 17.31
CA LEU A 581 14.01 3.26 16.37
C LEU A 581 14.50 3.32 14.92
N SER A 582 15.47 4.18 14.61
CA SER A 582 16.01 4.41 13.26
C SER A 582 16.66 3.19 12.60
N ARG A 583 16.64 1.99 13.18
CA ARG A 583 17.25 0.77 12.62
C ARG A 583 16.47 -0.51 13.00
N ALA A 584 15.16 -0.41 13.17
CA ALA A 584 14.36 -1.58 13.46
C ALA A 584 14.44 -2.59 12.30
N SER A 585 14.39 -3.87 12.64
CA SER A 585 14.49 -4.96 11.69
C SER A 585 13.14 -5.62 11.50
N ALA A 586 12.91 -6.21 10.32
CA ALA A 586 11.72 -7.00 10.06
C ALA A 586 12.06 -8.21 9.19
N VAL A 587 11.19 -9.22 9.22
CA VAL A 587 11.29 -10.34 8.28
C VAL A 587 10.52 -9.97 7.01
N CYS A 588 11.21 -10.04 5.88
CA CYS A 588 10.64 -9.78 4.57
C CYS A 588 10.06 -11.06 3.97
N VAL A 589 8.85 -10.94 3.41
CA VAL A 589 8.16 -11.97 2.64
C VAL A 589 7.98 -11.45 1.23
N VAL A 590 8.45 -12.23 0.27
CA VAL A 590 8.28 -11.95 -1.16
C VAL A 590 7.12 -12.78 -1.68
N THR A 591 6.27 -12.17 -2.51
CA THR A 591 5.16 -12.87 -3.18
C THR A 591 5.66 -14.06 -4.02
N ALA A 592 4.88 -15.14 -4.06
CA ALA A 592 5.17 -16.27 -4.97
C ALA A 592 4.62 -16.04 -6.39
N GLU A 593 3.76 -15.03 -6.56
CA GLU A 593 3.07 -14.70 -7.82
C GLU A 593 3.58 -13.34 -8.30
N LYS A 594 4.21 -13.30 -9.48
CA LYS A 594 4.89 -12.10 -10.01
C LYS A 594 3.97 -10.89 -10.14
N ASP A 595 2.70 -11.11 -10.47
CA ASP A 595 1.71 -10.06 -10.71
C ASP A 595 0.83 -9.74 -9.49
N ARG A 596 1.14 -10.32 -8.32
CA ARG A 596 0.35 -10.12 -7.11
C ARG A 596 1.20 -9.75 -5.92
N LYS A 597 0.61 -8.98 -5.01
CA LYS A 597 1.25 -8.60 -3.75
C LYS A 597 0.99 -9.67 -2.71
N PHE A 598 1.98 -9.94 -1.87
CA PHE A 598 1.75 -10.81 -0.70
C PHE A 598 0.81 -10.14 0.31
N ALA A 599 0.95 -8.84 0.56
CA ALA A 599 0.00 -8.06 1.38
C ALA A 599 -0.25 -6.68 0.76
N GLY A 600 -1.43 -6.12 1.02
CA GLY A 600 -1.83 -4.78 0.62
C GLY A 600 -2.38 -3.93 1.78
N PRO A 601 -2.84 -2.69 1.51
CA PRO A 601 -3.41 -1.83 2.54
C PRO A 601 -4.58 -2.50 3.24
N GLY A 602 -4.58 -2.53 4.58
CA GLY A 602 -5.59 -3.23 5.38
C GLY A 602 -5.27 -4.70 5.72
N ASP A 603 -4.22 -5.30 5.14
CA ASP A 603 -3.77 -6.65 5.54
C ASP A 603 -2.93 -6.64 6.82
N SER A 604 -2.58 -5.47 7.35
CA SER A 604 -1.91 -5.33 8.63
C SER A 604 -2.64 -6.09 9.74
N GLY A 605 -1.87 -6.78 10.59
CA GLY A 605 -2.41 -7.66 11.62
C GLY A 605 -2.78 -9.06 11.12
N ALA A 606 -2.70 -9.35 9.81
CA ALA A 606 -2.86 -10.71 9.32
C ALA A 606 -1.74 -11.63 9.84
N VAL A 607 -2.10 -12.88 10.16
CA VAL A 607 -1.12 -13.90 10.56
C VAL A 607 -0.47 -14.49 9.32
N VAL A 608 0.86 -14.62 9.36
CA VAL A 608 1.65 -15.39 8.40
C VAL A 608 1.90 -16.78 8.97
N PHE A 609 1.61 -17.82 8.20
CA PHE A 609 1.74 -19.22 8.62
C PHE A 609 2.27 -20.11 7.49
N ASN A 610 2.79 -21.29 7.82
CA ASN A 610 3.30 -22.25 6.81
C ASN A 610 2.29 -23.36 6.48
N THR A 611 2.72 -24.31 5.64
CA THR A 611 1.94 -25.51 5.26
C THR A 611 1.67 -26.49 6.41
N ARG A 612 2.10 -26.21 7.64
CA ARG A 612 1.75 -27.00 8.84
C ARG A 612 0.76 -26.29 9.76
N GLY A 613 0.44 -25.01 9.52
CA GLY A 613 -0.35 -24.19 10.44
C GLY A 613 0.45 -23.62 11.58
N GLU A 614 1.77 -23.58 11.44
CA GLU A 614 2.62 -22.90 12.39
C GLU A 614 2.70 -21.42 12.01
N MET A 615 2.33 -20.55 12.95
CA MET A 615 2.46 -19.12 12.81
C MET A 615 3.93 -18.72 12.78
N LYS A 616 4.31 -17.98 11.74
CA LYS A 616 5.65 -17.45 11.48
C LYS A 616 5.79 -15.98 11.86
N GLY A 617 4.70 -15.23 11.82
CA GLY A 617 4.72 -13.83 12.21
C GLY A 617 3.38 -13.13 12.01
N LEU A 618 3.39 -11.83 12.28
CA LEU A 618 2.25 -10.93 12.14
C LEU A 618 2.60 -9.83 11.12
N VAL A 619 1.76 -9.62 10.12
CA VAL A 619 1.97 -8.60 9.09
C VAL A 619 1.98 -7.21 9.72
N VAL A 620 3.03 -6.45 9.42
CA VAL A 620 3.28 -5.10 9.91
C VAL A 620 3.02 -4.07 8.81
N ALA A 621 3.56 -4.30 7.62
CA ALA A 621 3.48 -3.39 6.49
C ALA A 621 3.66 -4.13 5.17
N GLY A 622 3.08 -3.62 4.08
CA GLY A 622 3.41 -4.01 2.71
C GLY A 622 4.15 -2.90 1.97
N ASN A 623 4.86 -3.25 0.91
CA ASN A 623 5.32 -2.31 -0.09
C ASN A 623 4.74 -2.69 -1.47
N SER A 624 4.02 -1.76 -2.08
CA SER A 624 3.38 -1.96 -3.38
C SER A 624 4.34 -1.93 -4.56
N ASP A 625 5.44 -1.20 -4.44
CA ASP A 625 6.33 -0.79 -5.54
C ASP A 625 7.40 -1.85 -5.83
N HIS A 626 7.86 -2.57 -4.79
CA HIS A 626 8.73 -3.74 -4.94
C HIS A 626 8.13 -5.04 -4.40
N THR A 627 6.81 -5.08 -4.17
CA THR A 627 6.01 -6.30 -3.94
C THR A 627 6.43 -7.16 -2.74
N VAL A 628 7.01 -6.55 -1.71
CA VAL A 628 7.41 -7.23 -0.47
C VAL A 628 6.48 -6.91 0.70
N THR A 629 6.52 -7.74 1.72
CA THR A 629 5.76 -7.55 2.96
C THR A 629 6.67 -7.77 4.16
N TYR A 630 6.50 -6.95 5.19
CA TYR A 630 7.25 -7.01 6.42
C TYR A 630 6.39 -7.57 7.54
N MET A 631 6.97 -8.48 8.33
CA MET A 631 6.32 -9.06 9.50
C MET A 631 7.22 -9.03 10.74
N THR A 632 6.58 -8.95 11.91
CA THR A 632 7.22 -9.27 13.19
C THR A 632 7.23 -10.79 13.33
N PRO A 633 8.39 -11.44 13.57
CA PRO A 633 8.46 -12.88 13.69
C PRO A 633 7.77 -13.38 14.97
N SER A 634 7.17 -14.58 14.90
CA SER A 634 6.31 -15.12 15.95
C SER A 634 7.01 -15.31 17.29
N ASN A 635 8.29 -15.69 17.31
CA ASN A 635 9.07 -15.85 18.54
C ASN A 635 9.28 -14.52 19.28
N VAL A 636 9.56 -13.44 18.56
CA VAL A 636 9.70 -12.09 19.14
C VAL A 636 8.34 -11.61 19.65
N LEU A 637 7.30 -11.78 18.83
CA LEU A 637 5.92 -11.43 19.17
C LEU A 637 5.44 -12.12 20.45
N VAL A 638 5.60 -13.44 20.55
CA VAL A 638 5.14 -14.22 21.70
C VAL A 638 5.91 -13.87 22.96
N ASN A 639 7.23 -13.69 22.88
CA ASN A 639 8.04 -13.27 24.02
C ASN A 639 7.61 -11.90 24.53
N ASP A 640 7.34 -10.96 23.61
CA ASP A 640 6.88 -9.63 23.99
C ASP A 640 5.48 -9.65 24.62
N ILE A 641 4.56 -10.46 24.07
CA ILE A 641 3.24 -10.67 24.68
C ILE A 641 3.39 -11.20 26.11
N LYS A 642 4.25 -12.21 26.34
CA LYS A 642 4.51 -12.74 27.69
C LYS A 642 5.06 -11.65 28.62
N LYS A 643 6.01 -10.84 28.15
CA LYS A 643 6.59 -9.72 28.90
C LYS A 643 5.53 -8.68 29.30
N MET A 644 4.68 -8.28 28.36
CA MET A 644 3.69 -7.21 28.54
C MET A 644 2.43 -7.64 29.31
N THR A 645 2.15 -8.94 29.36
CA THR A 645 0.95 -9.49 30.01
C THR A 645 1.25 -10.26 31.30
N GLY A 646 2.51 -10.62 31.55
CA GLY A 646 2.90 -11.53 32.63
C GLY A 646 2.50 -12.99 32.41
N ALA A 647 1.96 -13.33 31.23
CA ALA A 647 1.57 -14.69 30.91
C ALA A 647 2.78 -15.62 30.82
N LYS A 648 2.67 -16.82 31.39
CA LYS A 648 3.71 -17.87 31.25
C LYS A 648 3.71 -18.47 29.86
N ASP A 649 2.52 -18.68 29.32
CA ASP A 649 2.29 -19.36 28.04
C ASP A 649 1.24 -18.65 27.19
N VAL A 650 1.43 -18.75 25.88
CA VAL A 650 0.53 -18.23 24.85
C VAL A 650 0.27 -19.38 23.90
N PHE A 651 -1.00 -19.73 23.69
CA PHE A 651 -1.41 -20.86 22.84
C PHE A 651 -2.64 -20.50 22.01
N PHE A 652 -2.89 -21.24 20.93
CA PHE A 652 -4.12 -21.10 20.15
C PHE A 652 -5.27 -21.85 20.82
N PRO A 653 -6.53 -21.41 20.65
CA PRO A 653 -7.68 -22.22 21.03
C PRO A 653 -7.65 -23.52 20.22
N THR A 654 -7.77 -24.64 20.92
CA THR A 654 -7.92 -25.97 20.31
C THR A 654 -9.20 -26.61 20.83
N PRO A 655 -9.89 -27.45 20.02
CA PRO A 655 -11.07 -28.18 20.45
C PRO A 655 -10.83 -29.02 21.71
N ASP A 656 -9.60 -29.55 21.86
CA ASP A 656 -9.18 -30.43 22.96
C ASP A 656 -8.41 -29.69 24.08
N GLY A 657 -8.24 -28.37 23.97
CA GLY A 657 -7.44 -27.56 24.88
C GLY A 657 -8.19 -27.19 26.16
N PRO A 658 -7.48 -26.80 27.23
CA PRO A 658 -8.12 -26.31 28.43
C PRO A 658 -8.79 -24.97 28.09
N MET A 659 -10.09 -24.99 27.81
CA MET A 659 -10.91 -23.79 27.86
C MET A 659 -10.66 -23.16 29.23
N ALA A 660 -9.93 -22.04 29.24
CA ALA A 660 -9.73 -21.23 30.42
C ALA A 660 -11.13 -20.79 30.89
N ARG A 661 -11.72 -21.56 31.81
CA ARG A 661 -12.92 -21.16 32.53
C ARG A 661 -12.59 -19.83 33.19
N TRP A 662 -13.20 -18.77 32.70
CA TRP A 662 -13.14 -17.45 33.33
C TRP A 662 -13.46 -17.62 34.83
N PRO A 663 -12.67 -17.07 35.76
CA PRO A 663 -13.11 -16.98 37.14
C PRO A 663 -14.30 -16.02 37.14
N VAL A 664 -15.50 -16.57 37.27
CA VAL A 664 -16.70 -15.80 37.58
C VAL A 664 -16.38 -15.08 38.89
N GLY A 665 -16.01 -13.81 38.80
CA GLY A 665 -15.88 -12.97 39.99
C GLY A 665 -17.20 -12.96 40.74
N PRO A 666 -17.19 -12.82 42.09
CA PRO A 666 -18.41 -12.82 42.86
C PRO A 666 -19.26 -11.63 42.39
N THR A 667 -20.51 -11.92 42.02
CA THR A 667 -21.58 -10.94 41.88
C THR A 667 -21.56 -9.97 43.06
N MET A 668 -21.40 -8.68 42.77
CA MET A 668 -22.00 -7.62 43.60
C MET A 668 -23.33 -7.23 42.97
#